data_AF-A0A6I8LLW7-F1
#
_entry.id   AF-A0A6I8LLW7-F1
#
_cell.length_a   1.000
_cell.length_b   1.000
_cell.length_c   1.000
_cell.angle_alpha   90.00
_cell.angle_beta   90.00
_cell.angle_gamma   90.00
#
_symmetry.space_group_name_H-M   'P 1'
#
loop_
_entity.id
_entity.type
_entity.pdbx_description
1 polymer ?
#
loop_
_entity_poly.entity_id
_entity_poly.type
_entity_poly.pdbx_seq_one_letter_code
_entity_poly.pdbx_strand_id
1 'polypeptide(L)'
;MSLTDVVAPSPAPENVAALIGERLSLSALHQLGGTLGGYSFVKVVVDRENEVIHFLNDARHSFHAIYIGEEILGVPEERVRADIDSYNQDFYHAPDRRFLLGILARHPQMLSLETVEVDTMPAELIREFHAFVARYVDPALPLVFKPANQLQERIVREIPPSELPRVFAHELFSTAPFVALNPGTATGRLRAFRTEAEYRAATLDWSDIIVMDRVPEDIPRLSGIVNARHTTPLSHTNVLATGWQIPNAVQVGALADVERRELDGKWVEYTVDAQALSLREIAEPATAAPPSWYAQRVTLEEPESERSPIVNLARLRAADRYRYGTKAANLGELHHVLAHGSQRLLGFYQVPRPPRENLLPYLARLLDVPAGASVPDLAAAARRLLDDHVRVPRGIALPFSLQRRFLESSPRIQQAIGKLKMALELDAREIEPLCVELQGLIRSARMPGALAGEIDSALVSQLAGVRTFVVRSSSNAEDLAGFSAAGIYESLNHVTTAERIFASVKEVWASLVSVRSVRLRRQAGISLDECYMGVVIQEQVTADFGGVLVTTNPMNRADFRTVYVNVSPRVTDVVDGSALPMQYLYSTVEGGGRTVSLGDATADLDSRAHDQLQRLAIAGRLLQGHFSPDYTFGSPVDVEWLADGDHLHLVQLRPYSV
;
A
#
# COMPACT_ATOMS: atom_id res chain seq x y z
N MET A 1 11.88 44.22 -10.03
CA MET A 1 10.82 44.18 -11.06
C MET A 1 10.04 42.90 -10.86
N SER A 2 8.72 42.99 -11.00
CA SER A 2 7.69 42.01 -10.63
C SER A 2 7.91 40.57 -11.13
N LEU A 3 7.55 39.58 -10.30
CA LEU A 3 7.55 38.13 -10.55
C LEU A 3 6.15 37.60 -10.97
N THR A 4 5.37 38.40 -11.70
CA THR A 4 4.01 38.01 -12.12
C THR A 4 3.77 38.26 -13.60
N ASP A 5 4.54 37.60 -14.46
CA ASP A 5 4.19 37.37 -15.87
C ASP A 5 4.58 35.94 -16.24
N VAL A 6 3.81 34.97 -15.74
CA VAL A 6 3.78 33.62 -16.31
C VAL A 6 2.99 33.73 -17.60
N VAL A 7 3.71 33.95 -18.71
CA VAL A 7 3.16 33.80 -20.05
C VAL A 7 2.67 32.36 -20.19
N ALA A 8 1.38 32.17 -20.45
CA ALA A 8 0.82 30.86 -20.76
C ALA A 8 1.59 30.26 -21.97
N PRO A 9 2.03 28.99 -21.91
CA PRO A 9 2.83 28.41 -22.97
C PRO A 9 2.01 28.32 -24.27
N SER A 10 2.61 28.76 -25.38
CA SER A 10 2.14 28.31 -26.70
C SER A 10 2.35 26.79 -26.79
N PRO A 11 1.34 26.02 -27.25
CA PRO A 11 1.53 24.60 -27.53
C PRO A 11 2.63 24.42 -28.58
N ALA A 12 3.42 23.37 -28.45
CA ALA A 12 4.33 22.97 -29.52
C ALA A 12 3.52 22.72 -30.80
N PRO A 13 4.03 23.07 -31.99
CA PRO A 13 3.34 22.76 -33.22
C PRO A 13 3.18 21.23 -33.34
N GLU A 14 1.94 20.76 -33.51
CA GLU A 14 1.54 19.33 -33.62
C GLU A 14 2.32 18.51 -34.68
N ASN A 15 3.13 19.16 -35.52
CA ASN A 15 3.80 18.56 -36.68
C ASN A 15 5.23 18.04 -36.45
N VAL A 16 5.87 18.26 -35.29
CA VAL A 16 7.27 17.84 -35.06
C VAL A 16 7.32 16.51 -34.28
N ALA A 17 7.96 15.49 -34.86
CA ALA A 17 8.10 14.16 -34.24
C ALA A 17 9.14 14.10 -33.11
N ALA A 18 10.28 14.75 -33.33
CA ALA A 18 11.38 14.85 -32.39
C ALA A 18 12.31 16.00 -32.77
N LEU A 19 13.10 16.47 -31.81
CA LEU A 19 14.30 17.25 -32.07
C LEU A 19 15.48 16.28 -32.28
N ILE A 20 16.15 16.35 -33.42
CA ILE A 20 17.13 15.35 -33.86
C ILE A 20 18.51 15.99 -34.01
N GLY A 21 19.52 15.46 -33.32
CA GLY A 21 20.92 15.89 -33.45
C GLY A 21 21.21 17.32 -32.97
N GLU A 22 20.23 18.00 -32.39
CA GLU A 22 20.35 19.38 -31.90
C GLU A 22 20.43 19.42 -30.37
N ARG A 23 20.99 20.51 -29.84
CA ARG A 23 21.04 20.75 -28.41
C ARG A 23 19.64 21.04 -27.86
N LEU A 24 19.24 20.35 -26.79
CA LEU A 24 17.98 20.58 -26.11
C LEU A 24 18.03 21.89 -25.30
N SER A 25 17.30 22.90 -25.75
CA SER A 25 17.03 24.11 -24.96
C SER A 25 15.91 23.86 -23.94
N LEU A 26 15.83 24.69 -22.89
CA LEU A 26 14.71 24.63 -21.92
C LEU A 26 13.35 24.86 -22.57
N SER A 27 13.29 25.72 -23.59
CA SER A 27 12.07 25.95 -24.37
C SER A 27 11.67 24.69 -25.15
N ALA A 28 12.63 24.03 -25.80
CA ALA A 28 12.39 22.79 -26.53
C ALA A 28 11.97 21.64 -25.59
N LEU A 29 12.57 21.54 -24.39
CA LEU A 29 12.17 20.57 -23.37
C LEU A 29 10.71 20.77 -22.97
N HIS A 30 10.28 22.01 -22.76
CA HIS A 30 8.89 22.31 -22.41
C HIS A 30 7.90 22.07 -23.56
N GLN A 31 8.34 22.24 -24.81
CA GLN A 31 7.52 22.01 -26.00
C GLN A 31 7.35 20.52 -26.33
N LEU A 32 8.44 19.76 -26.28
CA LEU A 32 8.45 18.33 -26.62
C LEU A 32 8.00 17.45 -25.45
N GLY A 33 8.21 17.92 -24.23
CA GLY A 33 8.12 17.14 -23.03
C GLY A 33 6.72 17.03 -22.43
N GLY A 34 6.50 15.94 -21.69
CA GLY A 34 5.34 15.75 -20.84
C GLY A 34 5.58 16.23 -19.41
N THR A 35 4.64 15.95 -18.52
CA THR A 35 4.79 16.15 -17.08
C THR A 35 4.69 14.81 -16.35
N LEU A 36 5.66 14.49 -15.50
CA LEU A 36 5.70 13.28 -14.68
C LEU A 36 6.05 13.65 -13.24
N GLY A 37 5.15 13.36 -12.29
CA GLY A 37 5.39 13.63 -10.86
C GLY A 37 5.67 15.09 -10.53
N GLY A 38 5.07 16.03 -11.27
CA GLY A 38 5.28 17.48 -11.11
C GLY A 38 6.51 18.05 -11.82
N TYR A 39 7.30 17.21 -12.50
CA TYR A 39 8.48 17.64 -13.27
C TYR A 39 8.22 17.51 -14.78
N SER A 40 8.76 18.44 -15.56
CA SER A 40 8.76 18.30 -17.01
C SER A 40 9.83 17.31 -17.44
N PHE A 41 9.51 16.42 -18.38
CA PHE A 41 10.45 15.43 -18.90
C PHE A 41 10.33 15.32 -20.41
N VAL A 42 11.41 14.91 -21.08
CA VAL A 42 11.39 14.53 -22.49
C VAL A 42 11.96 13.12 -22.66
N LYS A 43 11.40 12.35 -23.58
CA LYS A 43 11.94 11.01 -23.93
C LYS A 43 13.17 11.16 -24.81
N VAL A 44 14.17 10.33 -24.55
CA VAL A 44 15.46 10.34 -25.24
C VAL A 44 15.70 8.99 -25.91
N VAL A 45 16.12 9.04 -27.17
CA VAL A 45 16.66 7.91 -27.93
C VAL A 45 18.06 8.30 -28.41
N VAL A 46 19.08 7.53 -28.05
CA VAL A 46 20.40 7.62 -28.68
C VAL A 46 20.54 6.44 -29.63
N ASP A 47 20.69 6.73 -30.91
CA ASP A 47 21.01 5.77 -31.95
C ASP A 47 22.54 5.69 -32.08
N ARG A 48 23.11 4.59 -31.57
CA ARG A 48 24.57 4.39 -31.52
C ARG A 48 25.16 4.14 -32.90
N GLU A 49 24.39 3.57 -33.83
CA GLU A 49 24.89 3.25 -35.18
C GLU A 49 25.06 4.51 -36.02
N ASN A 50 24.11 5.45 -35.91
CA ASN A 50 24.13 6.71 -36.64
C ASN A 50 24.73 7.88 -35.84
N GLU A 51 25.17 7.63 -34.61
CA GLU A 51 25.71 8.63 -33.67
C GLU A 51 24.81 9.86 -33.51
N VAL A 52 23.50 9.66 -33.37
CA VAL A 52 22.51 10.73 -33.27
C VAL A 52 21.60 10.58 -32.06
N ILE A 53 21.20 11.71 -31.47
CA ILE A 53 20.23 11.78 -30.37
C ILE A 53 18.89 12.31 -30.88
N HIS A 54 17.80 11.77 -30.34
CA HIS A 54 16.44 12.19 -30.61
C HIS A 54 15.76 12.53 -29.28
N PHE A 55 15.21 13.74 -29.18
CA PHE A 55 14.32 14.15 -28.10
C PHE A 55 12.88 14.12 -28.62
N LEU A 56 12.12 13.13 -28.17
CA LEU A 56 10.81 12.80 -28.73
C LEU A 56 9.74 13.78 -28.26
N ASN A 57 8.80 14.07 -29.14
CA ASN A 57 7.55 14.74 -28.78
C ASN A 57 6.60 13.75 -28.10
N ASP A 58 6.40 13.91 -26.79
CA ASP A 58 5.59 13.00 -25.96
C ASP A 58 4.12 12.95 -26.42
N ALA A 59 3.59 14.07 -26.92
CA ALA A 59 2.22 14.16 -27.41
C ALA A 59 1.98 13.34 -28.69
N ARG A 60 3.02 13.09 -29.49
CA ARG A 60 2.94 12.30 -30.72
C ARG A 60 3.33 10.83 -30.51
N HIS A 61 4.36 10.55 -29.72
CA HIS A 61 4.86 9.19 -29.52
C HIS A 61 4.87 8.78 -28.04
N SER A 62 3.91 7.94 -27.68
CA SER A 62 3.76 7.46 -26.31
C SER A 62 4.80 6.42 -25.88
N PHE A 63 5.49 5.75 -26.83
CA PHE A 63 6.47 4.69 -26.53
C PHE A 63 7.73 4.83 -27.40
N HIS A 64 8.93 4.61 -26.83
CA HIS A 64 10.19 4.59 -27.59
C HIS A 64 10.15 3.58 -28.73
N ALA A 65 9.61 2.37 -28.48
CA ALA A 65 9.57 1.32 -29.49
C ALA A 65 8.78 1.72 -30.75
N ILE A 66 7.68 2.46 -30.59
CA ILE A 66 6.87 2.94 -31.72
C ILE A 66 7.66 4.00 -32.50
N TYR A 67 8.25 4.98 -31.80
CA TYR A 67 9.09 6.00 -32.46
C TYR A 67 10.25 5.38 -33.23
N ILE A 68 10.99 4.45 -32.61
CA ILE A 68 12.12 3.77 -33.25
C ILE A 68 11.63 2.98 -34.46
N GLY A 69 10.54 2.23 -34.31
CA GLY A 69 9.94 1.47 -35.39
C GLY A 69 9.58 2.35 -36.58
N GLU A 70 8.76 3.37 -36.38
CA GLU A 70 8.24 4.19 -37.47
C GLU A 70 9.27 5.16 -38.05
N GLU A 71 9.94 5.93 -37.20
CA GLU A 71 10.74 7.08 -37.62
C GLU A 71 12.21 6.70 -37.91
N ILE A 72 12.72 5.60 -37.33
CA ILE A 72 14.11 5.16 -37.53
C ILE A 72 14.19 3.89 -38.40
N LEU A 73 13.34 2.89 -38.13
CA LEU A 73 13.39 1.58 -38.82
C LEU A 73 12.42 1.48 -40.01
N GLY A 74 11.49 2.42 -40.18
CA GLY A 74 10.48 2.40 -41.24
C GLY A 74 9.44 1.28 -41.11
N VAL A 75 9.23 0.77 -39.89
CA VAL A 75 8.24 -0.26 -39.56
C VAL A 75 6.94 0.41 -39.08
N PRO A 76 5.78 0.10 -39.68
CA PRO A 76 4.49 0.68 -39.26
C PRO A 76 4.14 0.36 -37.80
N GLU A 77 3.52 1.31 -37.09
CA GLU A 77 3.11 1.17 -35.67
C GLU A 77 2.32 -0.12 -35.41
N GLU A 78 1.40 -0.50 -36.29
CA GLU A 78 0.58 -1.71 -36.15
C GLU A 78 1.43 -2.98 -35.98
N ARG A 79 2.54 -3.06 -36.74
CA ARG A 79 3.46 -4.20 -36.67
C ARG A 79 4.34 -4.13 -35.43
N VAL A 80 4.80 -2.94 -35.05
CA VAL A 80 5.55 -2.75 -33.79
C VAL A 80 4.70 -3.15 -32.59
N ARG A 81 3.41 -2.79 -32.58
CA ARG A 81 2.48 -3.14 -31.52
C ARG A 81 2.20 -4.64 -31.46
N ALA A 82 2.11 -5.30 -32.60
CA ALA A 82 1.91 -6.75 -32.68
C ALA A 82 3.12 -7.52 -32.10
N ASP A 83 4.35 -7.07 -32.40
CA ASP A 83 5.59 -7.73 -32.01
C ASP A 83 6.31 -7.01 -30.84
N ILE A 84 5.57 -6.26 -30.00
CA ILE A 84 6.13 -5.31 -29.03
C ILE A 84 7.10 -5.96 -28.04
N ASP A 85 6.90 -7.22 -27.68
CA ASP A 85 7.75 -7.92 -26.73
C ASP A 85 9.13 -8.26 -27.33
N SER A 86 9.20 -8.54 -28.64
CA SER A 86 10.46 -8.73 -29.35
C SER A 86 11.23 -7.41 -29.41
N TYR A 87 10.56 -6.32 -29.79
CA TYR A 87 11.18 -5.00 -29.81
C TYR A 87 11.67 -4.58 -28.42
N ASN A 88 10.88 -4.83 -27.37
CA ASN A 88 11.31 -4.54 -26.00
C ASN A 88 12.55 -5.34 -25.61
N GLN A 89 12.66 -6.61 -26.03
CA GLN A 89 13.85 -7.43 -25.81
C GLN A 89 15.09 -6.79 -26.46
N ASP A 90 14.99 -6.40 -27.72
CA ASP A 90 16.10 -5.82 -28.47
C ASP A 90 16.48 -4.43 -27.97
N PHE A 91 15.50 -3.63 -27.56
CA PHE A 91 15.68 -2.23 -27.21
C PHE A 91 16.04 -2.00 -25.74
N TYR A 92 15.53 -2.83 -24.81
CA TYR A 92 15.73 -2.65 -23.37
C TYR A 92 16.64 -3.68 -22.71
N HIS A 93 16.78 -4.87 -23.31
CA HIS A 93 17.41 -6.00 -22.65
C HIS A 93 18.69 -6.51 -23.32
N ALA A 94 18.86 -6.31 -24.63
CA ALA A 94 20.07 -6.76 -25.32
C ALA A 94 21.32 -5.98 -24.85
N PRO A 95 22.42 -6.67 -24.49
CA PRO A 95 23.62 -6.04 -23.92
C PRO A 95 24.42 -5.23 -24.96
N ASP A 96 24.26 -5.53 -26.24
CA ASP A 96 24.92 -4.90 -27.39
C ASP A 96 23.97 -4.03 -28.23
N ARG A 97 22.80 -3.70 -27.67
CA ARG A 97 21.75 -2.95 -28.35
C ARG A 97 22.22 -1.67 -29.04
N ARG A 98 21.59 -1.38 -30.17
CA ARG A 98 21.81 -0.15 -30.96
C ARG A 98 21.26 1.10 -30.29
N PHE A 99 20.14 0.99 -29.57
CA PHE A 99 19.44 2.14 -29.03
C PHE A 99 19.61 2.24 -27.50
N LEU A 100 19.97 3.42 -27.02
CA LEU A 100 19.98 3.74 -25.58
C LEU A 100 18.79 4.64 -25.28
N LEU A 101 17.92 4.17 -24.39
CA LEU A 101 16.58 4.71 -24.20
C LEU A 101 16.40 5.24 -22.79
N GLY A 102 15.73 6.37 -22.68
CA GLY A 102 15.40 6.93 -21.38
C GLY A 102 14.51 8.15 -21.44
N ILE A 103 14.45 8.85 -20.32
CA ILE A 103 13.82 10.14 -20.13
C ILE A 103 14.83 11.09 -19.50
N LEU A 104 14.72 12.37 -19.88
CA LEU A 104 15.46 13.47 -19.28
C LEU A 104 14.47 14.37 -18.56
N ALA A 105 14.50 14.37 -17.24
CA ALA A 105 13.60 15.15 -16.39
C ALA A 105 14.27 16.41 -15.84
N ARG A 106 13.51 17.50 -15.76
CA ARG A 106 13.94 18.81 -15.26
C ARG A 106 13.54 18.98 -13.79
N HIS A 107 14.55 19.08 -12.94
CA HIS A 107 14.44 19.47 -11.52
C HIS A 107 14.90 20.90 -11.32
N PRO A 108 14.44 21.64 -10.29
CA PRO A 108 14.76 23.07 -10.09
C PRO A 108 16.22 23.46 -10.36
N GLN A 109 17.18 22.63 -9.94
CA GLN A 109 18.62 22.92 -10.02
C GLN A 109 19.43 21.90 -10.84
N MET A 110 18.80 20.93 -11.50
CA MET A 110 19.52 19.86 -12.23
C MET A 110 18.65 19.18 -13.31
N LEU A 111 19.30 18.38 -14.15
CA LEU A 111 18.66 17.43 -15.06
C LEU A 111 18.94 16.01 -14.58
N SER A 112 17.93 15.13 -14.58
CA SER A 112 18.12 13.71 -14.32
C SER A 112 17.86 12.89 -15.58
N LEU A 113 18.85 12.10 -16.00
CA LEU A 113 18.72 11.08 -17.04
C LEU A 113 18.36 9.75 -16.38
N GLU A 114 17.29 9.11 -16.83
CA GLU A 114 16.77 7.86 -16.27
C GLU A 114 16.35 6.93 -17.42
N THR A 115 16.59 5.62 -17.30
CA THR A 115 16.05 4.64 -18.27
C THR A 115 14.59 4.30 -17.95
N VAL A 116 13.95 3.42 -18.72
CA VAL A 116 12.67 2.85 -18.27
C VAL A 116 12.88 1.84 -17.14
N GLU A 117 11.86 1.61 -16.31
CA GLU A 117 11.93 0.74 -15.12
C GLU A 117 12.39 -0.70 -15.44
N VAL A 118 12.06 -1.21 -16.61
CA VAL A 118 12.38 -2.59 -17.04
C VAL A 118 13.78 -2.72 -17.66
N ASP A 119 14.48 -1.61 -17.87
CA ASP A 119 15.72 -1.58 -18.64
C ASP A 119 16.88 -2.24 -17.86
N THR A 120 17.60 -3.15 -18.53
CA THR A 120 18.74 -3.88 -17.94
C THR A 120 20.09 -3.34 -18.42
N MET A 121 20.18 -2.03 -18.70
CA MET A 121 21.40 -1.37 -19.19
C MET A 121 22.63 -1.73 -18.37
N PRO A 122 23.67 -2.33 -18.97
CA PRO A 122 24.92 -2.60 -18.28
C PRO A 122 25.69 -1.30 -18.01
N ALA A 123 26.62 -1.35 -17.05
CA ALA A 123 27.43 -0.21 -16.59
C ALA A 123 28.06 0.59 -17.74
N GLU A 124 28.63 -0.10 -18.74
CA GLU A 124 29.27 0.53 -19.88
C GLU A 124 28.30 1.37 -20.71
N LEU A 125 27.12 0.82 -20.99
CA LEU A 125 26.09 1.54 -21.76
C LEU A 125 25.46 2.67 -20.95
N ILE A 126 25.36 2.56 -19.62
CA ILE A 126 24.92 3.68 -18.76
C ILE A 126 25.91 4.85 -18.87
N ARG A 127 27.22 4.58 -18.79
CA ARG A 127 28.26 5.60 -18.94
C ARG A 127 28.23 6.21 -20.34
N GLU A 128 28.13 5.38 -21.37
CA GLU A 128 28.00 5.81 -22.77
C GLU A 128 26.77 6.71 -22.95
N PHE A 129 25.61 6.29 -22.43
CA PHE A 129 24.36 7.03 -22.55
C PHE A 129 24.44 8.40 -21.87
N HIS A 130 24.91 8.45 -20.62
CA HIS A 130 25.07 9.69 -19.87
C HIS A 130 26.04 10.65 -20.57
N ALA A 131 27.21 10.16 -20.99
CA ALA A 131 28.20 10.97 -21.69
C ALA A 131 27.68 11.49 -23.04
N PHE A 132 26.92 10.66 -23.78
CA PHE A 132 26.33 11.06 -25.04
C PHE A 132 25.34 12.21 -24.83
N VAL A 133 24.38 12.05 -23.90
CA VAL A 133 23.34 13.05 -23.60
C VAL A 133 23.94 14.35 -23.06
N ALA A 134 25.00 14.27 -22.24
CA ALA A 134 25.69 15.45 -21.68
C ALA A 134 26.15 16.45 -22.75
N ARG A 135 26.48 15.99 -23.96
CA ARG A 135 26.90 16.85 -25.09
C ARG A 135 25.76 17.71 -25.64
N TYR A 136 24.52 17.31 -25.43
CA TYR A 136 23.32 17.90 -26.04
C TYR A 136 22.42 18.63 -25.05
N VAL A 137 22.84 18.80 -23.79
CA VAL A 137 22.09 19.57 -22.77
C VAL A 137 22.86 20.83 -22.35
N ASP A 138 22.21 21.74 -21.63
CA ASP A 138 22.83 22.97 -21.09
C ASP A 138 23.91 22.62 -20.05
N PRO A 139 25.18 23.04 -20.19
CA PRO A 139 26.24 22.64 -19.27
C PRO A 139 26.18 23.41 -17.96
N ALA A 140 25.33 24.47 -17.86
CA ALA A 140 25.09 25.20 -16.62
C ALA A 140 24.18 24.41 -15.66
N LEU A 141 23.45 23.39 -16.16
CA LEU A 141 22.65 22.49 -15.34
C LEU A 141 23.39 21.16 -15.17
N PRO A 142 23.70 20.74 -13.93
CA PRO A 142 24.26 19.42 -13.69
C PRO A 142 23.36 18.32 -14.26
N LEU A 143 23.95 17.41 -15.04
CA LEU A 143 23.28 16.19 -15.52
C LEU A 143 23.66 15.04 -14.59
N VAL A 144 22.69 14.50 -13.86
CA VAL A 144 22.85 13.33 -13.01
C VAL A 144 22.14 12.12 -13.62
N PHE A 145 22.67 10.92 -13.42
CA PHE A 145 21.99 9.69 -13.74
C PHE A 145 21.13 9.24 -12.55
N LYS A 146 19.86 8.96 -12.81
CA LYS A 146 18.93 8.39 -11.84
C LYS A 146 18.63 6.95 -12.26
N PRO A 147 19.09 5.94 -11.52
CA PRO A 147 18.78 4.55 -11.83
C PRO A 147 17.27 4.30 -11.72
N ALA A 148 16.73 3.56 -12.70
CA ALA A 148 15.28 3.33 -12.81
C ALA A 148 14.79 2.13 -11.95
N ASN A 149 15.71 1.25 -11.56
CA ASN A 149 15.42 0.02 -10.84
C ASN A 149 16.62 -0.41 -9.95
N GLN A 150 16.37 -1.35 -9.03
CA GLN A 150 17.36 -1.87 -8.08
C GLN A 150 18.56 -2.54 -8.75
N LEU A 151 18.42 -3.11 -9.96
CA LEU A 151 19.55 -3.63 -10.71
C LEU A 151 20.53 -2.50 -11.05
N GLN A 152 20.03 -1.42 -11.65
CA GLN A 152 20.84 -0.26 -11.98
C GLN A 152 21.35 0.47 -10.74
N GLU A 153 20.58 0.51 -9.65
CA GLU A 153 21.06 1.08 -8.38
C GLU A 153 22.35 0.38 -7.92
N ARG A 154 22.42 -0.95 -8.01
CA ARG A 154 23.63 -1.71 -7.69
C ARG A 154 24.78 -1.38 -8.62
N ILE A 155 24.53 -1.43 -9.94
CA ILE A 155 25.54 -1.12 -10.97
C ILE A 155 26.13 0.29 -10.73
N VAL A 156 25.26 1.26 -10.55
CA VAL A 156 25.63 2.66 -10.41
C VAL A 156 26.36 2.92 -9.10
N ARG A 157 26.06 2.20 -8.01
CA ARG A 157 26.80 2.31 -6.74
C ARG A 157 28.28 2.00 -6.89
N GLU A 158 28.64 1.06 -7.78
CA GLU A 158 30.02 0.65 -8.04
C GLU A 158 30.79 1.63 -8.94
N ILE A 159 30.11 2.46 -9.72
CA ILE A 159 30.73 3.49 -10.55
C ILE A 159 31.12 4.69 -9.66
N PRO A 160 32.33 5.28 -9.77
CA PRO A 160 32.68 6.48 -9.01
C PRO A 160 31.76 7.67 -9.34
N PRO A 161 31.29 8.46 -8.34
CA PRO A 161 30.48 9.66 -8.59
C PRO A 161 31.14 10.71 -9.48
N SER A 162 32.48 10.71 -9.55
CA SER A 162 33.26 11.58 -10.46
C SER A 162 33.14 11.16 -11.94
N GLU A 163 32.87 9.88 -12.20
CA GLU A 163 32.63 9.36 -13.55
C GLU A 163 31.16 9.44 -13.94
N LEU A 164 30.26 9.15 -13.00
CA LEU A 164 28.82 9.19 -13.19
C LEU A 164 28.15 9.91 -12.01
N PRO A 165 27.94 11.24 -12.10
CA PRO A 165 27.12 11.97 -11.15
C PRO A 165 25.73 11.34 -11.09
N ARG A 166 25.19 11.12 -9.89
CA ARG A 166 23.97 10.34 -9.70
C ARG A 166 23.07 10.87 -8.60
N VAL A 167 21.81 10.46 -8.67
CA VAL A 167 20.82 10.65 -7.60
C VAL A 167 19.90 9.43 -7.55
N PHE A 168 19.62 8.89 -6.37
CA PHE A 168 18.68 7.79 -6.20
C PHE A 168 17.25 8.29 -6.06
N ALA A 169 16.28 7.44 -6.42
CA ALA A 169 14.86 7.80 -6.35
C ALA A 169 14.44 8.25 -4.93
N HIS A 170 14.87 7.53 -3.90
CA HIS A 170 14.54 7.86 -2.51
C HIS A 170 15.09 9.24 -2.06
N GLU A 171 16.22 9.69 -2.59
CA GLU A 171 16.80 11.00 -2.27
C GLU A 171 15.90 12.13 -2.82
N LEU A 172 15.34 11.93 -4.01
CA LEU A 172 14.36 12.84 -4.61
C LEU A 172 13.02 12.81 -3.85
N PHE A 173 12.52 11.63 -3.51
CA PHE A 173 11.25 11.48 -2.80
C PHE A 173 11.29 12.06 -1.39
N SER A 174 12.37 11.84 -0.64
CA SER A 174 12.51 12.35 0.74
C SER A 174 12.55 13.88 0.84
N THR A 175 12.81 14.56 -0.28
CA THR A 175 12.88 16.02 -0.36
C THR A 175 11.67 16.62 -1.09
N ALA A 176 10.72 15.78 -1.52
CA ALA A 176 9.56 16.23 -2.28
C ALA A 176 8.64 17.10 -1.39
N PRO A 177 8.32 18.34 -1.76
CA PRO A 177 7.50 19.22 -0.93
C PRO A 177 6.02 18.78 -0.89
N PHE A 178 5.59 17.92 -1.81
CA PHE A 178 4.21 17.49 -1.96
C PHE A 178 4.12 16.02 -2.39
N VAL A 179 3.16 15.28 -1.83
CA VAL A 179 2.77 13.93 -2.27
C VAL A 179 1.24 13.79 -2.17
N ALA A 180 0.58 13.54 -3.30
CA ALA A 180 -0.86 13.27 -3.35
C ALA A 180 -1.16 11.85 -2.89
N LEU A 181 -1.80 11.65 -1.73
CA LEU A 181 -2.07 10.31 -1.18
C LEU A 181 -3.42 9.75 -1.67
N ASN A 182 -4.47 10.57 -1.62
CA ASN A 182 -5.80 10.28 -2.16
C ASN A 182 -6.33 11.55 -2.85
N PRO A 183 -6.27 11.61 -4.20
CA PRO A 183 -6.80 12.74 -4.96
C PRO A 183 -8.31 12.91 -4.77
N GLY A 184 -8.78 14.15 -4.84
CA GLY A 184 -10.19 14.48 -4.72
C GLY A 184 -10.41 15.93 -4.32
N THR A 185 -11.68 16.32 -4.26
CA THR A 185 -12.09 17.66 -3.85
C THR A 185 -13.11 17.57 -2.74
N ALA A 186 -12.97 18.44 -1.75
CA ALA A 186 -13.91 18.58 -0.65
C ALA A 186 -14.06 20.05 -0.25
N THR A 187 -15.17 20.35 0.42
CA THR A 187 -15.41 21.63 1.07
C THR A 187 -15.50 21.40 2.56
N GLY A 188 -14.83 22.24 3.35
CA GLY A 188 -14.82 22.09 4.79
C GLY A 188 -14.18 23.25 5.52
N ARG A 189 -14.30 23.22 6.85
CA ARG A 189 -13.63 24.19 7.72
C ARG A 189 -12.21 23.72 8.01
N LEU A 190 -11.22 24.53 7.66
CA LEU A 190 -9.83 24.19 7.88
C LEU A 190 -9.47 24.32 9.37
N ARG A 191 -8.79 23.32 9.93
CA ARG A 191 -8.37 23.27 11.34
C ARG A 191 -6.91 22.85 11.42
N ALA A 192 -6.03 23.76 11.80
CA ALA A 192 -4.60 23.47 11.96
C ALA A 192 -4.26 23.15 13.42
N PHE A 193 -3.60 22.01 13.65
CA PHE A 193 -3.11 21.62 14.98
C PHE A 193 -1.60 21.44 14.94
N ARG A 194 -0.89 22.15 15.83
CA ARG A 194 0.58 22.07 15.92
C ARG A 194 1.02 20.87 16.76
N THR A 195 0.17 20.42 17.68
CA THR A 195 0.44 19.28 18.56
C THR A 195 -0.74 18.32 18.60
N GLU A 196 -0.47 17.05 18.90
CA GLU A 196 -1.55 16.08 19.13
C GLU A 196 -2.42 16.48 20.33
N ALA A 197 -1.86 17.07 21.38
CA ALA A 197 -2.62 17.53 22.54
C ALA A 197 -3.69 18.57 22.16
N GLU A 198 -3.36 19.51 21.25
CA GLU A 198 -4.33 20.48 20.72
C GLU A 198 -5.46 19.79 19.95
N TYR A 199 -5.12 18.84 19.09
CA TYR A 199 -6.08 18.02 18.34
C TYR A 199 -7.03 17.25 19.28
N ARG A 200 -6.48 16.59 20.31
CA ARG A 200 -7.25 15.80 21.28
C ARG A 200 -8.19 16.64 22.14
N ALA A 201 -7.81 17.88 22.41
CA ALA A 201 -8.65 18.83 23.16
C ALA A 201 -9.77 19.45 22.30
N ALA A 202 -9.67 19.35 20.98
CA ALA A 202 -10.62 19.94 20.05
C ALA A 202 -11.83 19.04 19.80
N THR A 203 -13.01 19.66 19.69
CA THR A 203 -14.18 19.01 19.11
C THR A 203 -14.13 19.17 17.59
N LEU A 204 -14.14 18.04 16.89
CA LEU A 204 -14.15 17.97 15.44
C LEU A 204 -15.53 17.58 14.93
N ASP A 205 -15.87 18.13 13.77
CA ASP A 205 -17.08 17.80 13.01
C ASP A 205 -16.72 17.14 11.67
N TRP A 206 -17.69 16.46 11.04
CA TRP A 206 -17.49 15.80 9.75
C TRP A 206 -17.03 16.77 8.65
N SER A 207 -17.39 18.05 8.79
CA SER A 207 -17.05 19.13 7.86
C SER A 207 -15.63 19.67 8.03
N ASP A 208 -14.89 19.26 9.07
CA ASP A 208 -13.54 19.77 9.31
C ASP A 208 -12.52 19.14 8.33
N ILE A 209 -11.54 19.95 7.92
CA ILE A 209 -10.34 19.55 7.18
C ILE A 209 -9.15 19.80 8.09
N ILE A 210 -8.41 18.74 8.47
CA ILE A 210 -7.32 18.88 9.44
C ILE A 210 -5.96 19.06 8.77
N VAL A 211 -5.12 19.92 9.34
CA VAL A 211 -3.72 20.11 8.97
C VAL A 211 -2.85 19.87 10.19
N MET A 212 -1.95 18.88 10.13
CA MET A 212 -1.12 18.48 11.27
C MET A 212 0.28 18.08 10.82
N ASP A 213 1.27 18.17 11.71
CA ASP A 213 2.62 17.64 11.44
C ASP A 213 2.59 16.14 11.12
N ARG A 214 1.98 15.37 12.02
CA ARG A 214 1.62 13.96 11.82
C ARG A 214 0.20 13.75 12.32
N VAL A 215 -0.65 13.17 11.48
CA VAL A 215 -2.05 12.90 11.82
C VAL A 215 -2.13 11.62 12.69
N PRO A 216 -2.80 11.66 13.85
CA PRO A 216 -2.99 10.47 14.71
C PRO A 216 -3.76 9.36 14.00
N GLU A 217 -3.60 8.12 14.45
CA GLU A 217 -4.23 6.96 13.80
C GLU A 217 -5.75 6.91 13.94
N ASP A 218 -6.31 7.48 14.99
CA ASP A 218 -7.73 7.40 15.34
C ASP A 218 -8.48 8.68 14.97
N ILE A 219 -8.42 9.04 13.69
CA ILE A 219 -9.20 10.15 13.15
C ILE A 219 -10.70 9.83 13.10
N PRO A 220 -11.59 10.80 13.39
CA PRO A 220 -12.99 10.70 13.01
C PRO A 220 -13.11 10.80 11.47
N ARG A 221 -14.32 10.54 10.94
CA ARG A 221 -14.62 10.90 9.55
C ARG A 221 -14.60 12.42 9.40
N LEU A 222 -13.80 12.92 8.47
CA LEU A 222 -13.50 14.33 8.19
C LEU A 222 -13.72 14.64 6.70
N SER A 223 -13.73 15.90 6.31
CA SER A 223 -13.81 16.31 4.90
C SER A 223 -12.46 16.28 4.19
N GLY A 224 -11.34 16.31 4.92
CA GLY A 224 -10.01 16.34 4.31
C GLY A 224 -8.88 16.25 5.33
N ILE A 225 -7.71 15.80 4.86
CA ILE A 225 -6.52 15.62 5.70
C ILE A 225 -5.28 16.15 4.98
N VAL A 226 -4.43 16.90 5.68
CA VAL A 226 -3.12 17.35 5.21
C VAL A 226 -2.05 17.00 6.25
N ASN A 227 -1.09 16.17 5.85
CA ASN A 227 0.10 15.90 6.65
C ASN A 227 1.21 16.88 6.28
N ALA A 228 1.78 17.59 7.25
CA ALA A 228 2.92 18.50 7.01
C ALA A 228 4.28 17.77 6.99
N ARG A 229 4.30 16.48 7.34
CA ARG A 229 5.45 15.57 7.22
C ARG A 229 5.09 14.37 6.34
N HIS A 230 6.09 13.77 5.70
CA HIS A 230 5.91 12.53 4.94
C HIS A 230 5.30 11.41 5.78
N THR A 231 4.42 10.65 5.13
CA THR A 231 3.81 9.41 5.63
C THR A 231 3.77 8.39 4.49
N THR A 232 3.46 7.14 4.81
CA THR A 232 3.31 6.06 3.81
C THR A 232 1.86 5.96 3.32
N PRO A 233 1.61 5.64 2.03
CA PRO A 233 0.28 5.34 1.51
C PRO A 233 -0.44 4.16 2.18
N LEU A 234 0.28 3.28 2.88
CA LEU A 234 -0.33 2.21 3.68
C LEU A 234 -0.48 2.58 5.16
N SER A 235 -0.31 3.85 5.54
CA SER A 235 -0.57 4.26 6.91
C SER A 235 -2.03 4.00 7.25
N HIS A 236 -2.28 3.63 8.50
CA HIS A 236 -3.64 3.35 8.96
C HIS A 236 -4.62 4.51 8.62
N THR A 237 -4.17 5.74 8.83
CA THR A 237 -4.88 6.97 8.47
C THR A 237 -5.20 7.09 6.99
N ASN A 238 -4.27 6.70 6.11
CA ASN A 238 -4.48 6.78 4.66
C ASN A 238 -5.42 5.69 4.15
N VAL A 239 -5.32 4.49 4.71
CA VAL A 239 -6.24 3.38 4.39
C VAL A 239 -7.67 3.75 4.80
N LEU A 240 -7.87 4.38 5.96
CA LEU A 240 -9.16 4.93 6.37
C LEU A 240 -9.64 6.04 5.42
N ALA A 241 -8.77 7.03 5.13
CA ALA A 241 -9.11 8.14 4.24
C ALA A 241 -9.52 7.65 2.84
N THR A 242 -8.80 6.68 2.30
CA THR A 242 -9.13 6.00 1.03
C THR A 242 -10.50 5.35 1.09
N GLY A 243 -10.74 4.50 2.09
CA GLY A 243 -12.03 3.79 2.22
C GLY A 243 -13.22 4.70 2.50
N TRP A 244 -12.98 5.92 3.00
CA TRP A 244 -13.99 6.96 3.19
C TRP A 244 -14.01 8.00 2.05
N GLN A 245 -13.16 7.84 1.04
CA GLN A 245 -13.01 8.76 -0.09
C GLN A 245 -12.71 10.22 0.34
N ILE A 246 -11.96 10.37 1.43
CA ILE A 246 -11.50 11.67 1.95
C ILE A 246 -10.24 12.09 1.19
N PRO A 247 -10.22 13.27 0.53
CA PRO A 247 -9.01 13.77 -0.10
C PRO A 247 -7.89 13.97 0.93
N ASN A 248 -6.69 13.49 0.62
CA ASN A 248 -5.54 13.70 1.49
C ASN A 248 -4.19 13.75 0.77
N ALA A 249 -3.25 14.46 1.39
CA ALA A 249 -1.91 14.67 0.86
C ALA A 249 -0.87 14.89 1.96
N VAL A 250 0.40 14.77 1.57
CA VAL A 250 1.54 15.36 2.27
C VAL A 250 1.84 16.70 1.61
N GLN A 251 1.97 17.76 2.41
CA GLN A 251 2.44 19.07 1.97
C GLN A 251 3.42 19.63 3.01
N VAL A 252 4.71 19.55 2.72
CA VAL A 252 5.75 20.10 3.59
C VAL A 252 5.54 21.61 3.72
N GLY A 253 5.55 22.09 4.97
CA GLY A 253 5.28 23.50 5.28
C GLY A 253 3.80 23.90 5.28
N ALA A 254 2.86 22.96 5.17
CA ALA A 254 1.42 23.27 5.18
C ALA A 254 0.98 24.09 6.40
N LEU A 255 1.47 23.75 7.61
CA LEU A 255 1.15 24.51 8.83
C LEU A 255 1.57 25.98 8.71
N ALA A 256 2.75 26.24 8.14
CA ALA A 256 3.24 27.60 7.93
C ALA A 256 2.49 28.34 6.81
N ASP A 257 2.01 27.65 5.77
CA ASP A 257 1.15 28.24 4.74
C ASP A 257 -0.21 28.65 5.31
N VAL A 258 -0.84 27.78 6.10
CA VAL A 258 -2.13 28.05 6.74
C VAL A 258 -2.04 29.24 7.69
N GLU A 259 -0.96 29.33 8.47
CA GLU A 259 -0.69 30.47 9.35
C GLU A 259 -0.48 31.76 8.55
N ARG A 260 0.39 31.74 7.53
CA ARG A 260 0.69 32.91 6.69
C ARG A 260 -0.55 33.47 5.98
N ARG A 261 -1.46 32.59 5.56
CA ARG A 261 -2.68 32.95 4.82
C ARG A 261 -3.89 33.16 5.74
N GLU A 262 -3.72 33.01 7.04
CA GLU A 262 -4.78 33.13 8.06
C GLU A 262 -6.00 32.25 7.71
N LEU A 263 -5.76 31.00 7.32
CA LEU A 263 -6.83 30.07 6.89
C LEU A 263 -7.41 29.22 8.03
N ASP A 264 -6.77 29.19 9.20
CA ASP A 264 -7.27 28.40 10.34
C ASP A 264 -8.64 28.89 10.80
N GLY A 265 -9.59 27.96 10.91
CA GLY A 265 -10.99 28.22 11.23
C GLY A 265 -11.85 28.71 10.05
N LYS A 266 -11.26 28.98 8.88
CA LYS A 266 -12.01 29.43 7.69
C LYS A 266 -12.55 28.26 6.87
N TRP A 267 -13.61 28.52 6.12
CA TRP A 267 -14.13 27.59 5.12
C TRP A 267 -13.29 27.64 3.85
N VAL A 268 -12.95 26.46 3.34
CA VAL A 268 -12.11 26.31 2.15
C VAL A 268 -12.69 25.27 1.20
N GLU A 269 -12.49 25.50 -0.09
CA GLU A 269 -12.46 24.45 -1.09
C GLU A 269 -11.05 23.86 -1.10
N TYR A 270 -10.98 22.56 -0.85
CA TYR A 270 -9.77 21.76 -0.77
C TYR A 270 -9.72 20.79 -1.94
N THR A 271 -8.71 20.93 -2.78
CA THR A 271 -8.47 20.02 -3.92
C THR A 271 -7.09 19.42 -3.82
N VAL A 272 -7.01 18.10 -3.99
CA VAL A 272 -5.78 17.34 -4.20
C VAL A 272 -5.85 16.73 -5.58
N ASP A 273 -4.89 17.10 -6.44
CA ASP A 273 -4.64 16.40 -7.69
C ASP A 273 -3.29 15.67 -7.63
N ALA A 274 -2.85 15.09 -8.75
CA ALA A 274 -1.60 14.33 -8.79
C ALA A 274 -0.34 15.20 -8.67
N GLN A 275 -0.46 16.52 -8.76
CA GLN A 275 0.65 17.47 -8.86
C GLN A 275 0.71 18.45 -7.68
N ALA A 276 -0.42 18.82 -7.11
CA ALA A 276 -0.51 19.82 -6.06
C ALA A 276 -1.75 19.66 -5.18
N LEU A 277 -1.69 20.38 -4.06
CA LEU A 277 -2.83 20.69 -3.20
C LEU A 277 -3.19 22.17 -3.37
N SER A 278 -4.49 22.44 -3.42
CA SER A 278 -5.05 23.80 -3.44
C SER A 278 -6.01 23.99 -2.28
N LEU A 279 -5.85 25.12 -1.59
CA LEU A 279 -6.78 25.60 -0.56
C LEU A 279 -7.28 26.96 -1.01
N ARG A 280 -8.58 27.09 -1.29
CA ARG A 280 -9.20 28.35 -1.69
C ARG A 280 -10.26 28.74 -0.66
N GLU A 281 -10.10 29.91 -0.04
CA GLU A 281 -11.08 30.43 0.90
C GLU A 281 -12.44 30.63 0.21
N ILE A 282 -13.51 30.25 0.91
CA ILE A 282 -14.89 30.42 0.47
C ILE A 282 -15.75 30.95 1.62
N ALA A 283 -16.94 31.44 1.30
CA ALA A 283 -17.95 31.76 2.31
C ALA A 283 -18.49 30.47 2.95
N GLU A 284 -18.88 30.57 4.24
CA GLU A 284 -19.55 29.48 4.94
C GLU A 284 -20.83 29.04 4.21
N PRO A 285 -21.00 27.74 3.92
CA PRO A 285 -22.20 27.25 3.26
C PRO A 285 -23.45 27.46 4.11
N ALA A 286 -24.54 27.98 3.51
CA ALA A 286 -25.80 28.25 4.21
C ALA A 286 -26.47 26.99 4.80
N THR A 287 -26.20 25.81 4.24
CA THR A 287 -26.56 24.50 4.80
C THR A 287 -25.47 23.48 4.47
N ALA A 288 -24.64 23.13 5.44
CA ALA A 288 -23.81 21.94 5.37
C ALA A 288 -24.67 20.75 5.85
N ALA A 289 -25.52 20.21 4.97
CA ALA A 289 -26.17 18.94 5.29
C ALA A 289 -25.09 17.84 5.28
N PRO A 290 -25.04 16.96 6.30
CA PRO A 290 -24.09 15.87 6.29
C PRO A 290 -24.34 15.02 5.03
N PRO A 291 -23.28 14.61 4.33
CA PRO A 291 -23.40 13.83 3.10
C PRO A 291 -24.12 12.50 3.35
N SER A 292 -24.74 11.92 2.32
CA SER A 292 -25.56 10.70 2.44
C SER A 292 -24.82 9.50 3.04
N TRP A 293 -23.50 9.41 2.84
CA TRP A 293 -22.65 8.39 3.45
C TRP A 293 -22.47 8.56 4.97
N TYR A 294 -22.69 9.75 5.52
CA TYR A 294 -22.74 9.98 6.97
C TYR A 294 -23.92 9.24 7.62
N ALA A 295 -24.94 8.90 6.83
CA ALA A 295 -26.12 8.14 7.26
C ALA A 295 -26.10 6.65 6.84
N GLN A 296 -25.10 6.20 6.06
CA GLN A 296 -25.01 4.80 5.64
C GLN A 296 -24.71 3.89 6.83
N ARG A 297 -25.63 2.97 7.11
CA ARG A 297 -25.45 1.93 8.13
C ARG A 297 -24.86 0.69 7.46
N VAL A 298 -23.76 0.18 8.01
CA VAL A 298 -23.21 -1.11 7.61
C VAL A 298 -24.06 -2.20 8.24
N THR A 299 -24.66 -3.06 7.41
CA THR A 299 -25.38 -4.24 7.88
C THR A 299 -24.38 -5.36 8.11
N LEU A 300 -24.32 -5.86 9.35
CA LEU A 300 -23.57 -7.07 9.66
C LEU A 300 -24.36 -8.30 9.23
N GLU A 301 -23.66 -9.29 8.70
CA GLU A 301 -24.23 -10.61 8.52
C GLU A 301 -24.39 -11.28 9.90
N GLU A 302 -25.48 -12.02 10.09
CA GLU A 302 -25.80 -12.63 11.39
C GLU A 302 -24.75 -13.69 11.78
N PRO A 303 -24.06 -13.53 12.92
CA PRO A 303 -23.03 -14.47 13.33
C PRO A 303 -23.65 -15.77 13.83
N GLU A 304 -23.02 -16.90 13.49
CA GLU A 304 -23.41 -18.19 14.02
C GLU A 304 -23.01 -18.28 15.49
N SER A 305 -24.02 -18.21 16.35
CA SER A 305 -23.84 -18.10 17.78
C SER A 305 -23.95 -19.45 18.51
N GLU A 306 -24.14 -20.55 17.77
CA GLU A 306 -24.14 -21.90 18.32
C GLU A 306 -22.76 -22.26 18.89
N ARG A 307 -22.75 -23.20 19.84
CA ARG A 307 -21.52 -23.64 20.50
C ARG A 307 -20.59 -24.29 19.46
N SER A 308 -19.52 -23.58 19.13
CA SER A 308 -18.47 -24.04 18.21
C SER A 308 -17.23 -24.45 19.00
N PRO A 309 -16.46 -25.45 18.52
CA PRO A 309 -15.21 -25.86 19.17
C PRO A 309 -14.08 -24.86 18.90
N ILE A 310 -13.01 -24.92 19.70
CA ILE A 310 -11.72 -24.31 19.32
C ILE A 310 -11.09 -25.22 18.27
N VAL A 311 -10.60 -24.65 17.17
CA VAL A 311 -10.04 -25.42 16.04
C VAL A 311 -8.67 -24.90 15.62
N ASN A 312 -7.88 -25.79 15.02
CA ASN A 312 -6.66 -25.42 14.31
C ASN A 312 -7.01 -24.53 13.11
N LEU A 313 -6.22 -23.46 12.89
CA LEU A 313 -6.42 -22.55 11.74
C LEU A 313 -6.51 -23.30 10.42
N ALA A 314 -5.71 -24.35 10.21
CA ALA A 314 -5.69 -25.11 8.96
C ALA A 314 -7.01 -25.87 8.66
N ARG A 315 -7.94 -25.93 9.62
CA ARG A 315 -9.28 -26.51 9.42
C ARG A 315 -10.33 -25.49 9.03
N LEU A 316 -10.05 -24.20 9.17
CA LEU A 316 -10.98 -23.13 8.83
C LEU A 316 -10.99 -22.87 7.31
N ARG A 317 -12.13 -22.43 6.82
CA ARG A 317 -12.35 -21.97 5.44
C ARG A 317 -13.02 -20.59 5.45
N ALA A 318 -13.11 -19.95 4.29
CA ALA A 318 -13.73 -18.62 4.15
C ALA A 318 -15.16 -18.49 4.72
N ALA A 319 -15.93 -19.59 4.76
CA ALA A 319 -17.28 -19.62 5.35
C ALA A 319 -17.28 -19.59 6.88
N ASP A 320 -16.18 -19.96 7.54
CA ASP A 320 -16.10 -19.97 9.01
C ASP A 320 -16.00 -18.56 9.62
N ARG A 321 -15.98 -17.51 8.79
CA ARG A 321 -15.99 -16.11 9.24
C ARG A 321 -17.17 -15.79 10.17
N TYR A 322 -18.30 -16.49 10.02
CA TYR A 322 -19.48 -16.34 10.85
C TYR A 322 -19.32 -16.86 12.28
N ARG A 323 -18.29 -17.66 12.53
CA ARG A 323 -18.04 -18.30 13.84
C ARG A 323 -16.76 -17.80 14.50
N TYR A 324 -15.75 -17.45 13.70
CA TYR A 324 -14.41 -17.11 14.20
C TYR A 324 -13.90 -15.74 13.73
N GLY A 325 -14.67 -15.02 12.91
CA GLY A 325 -14.29 -13.73 12.31
C GLY A 325 -13.47 -13.86 11.04
N THR A 326 -13.33 -12.73 10.34
CA THR A 326 -12.76 -12.66 8.98
C THR A 326 -11.27 -12.99 8.94
N LYS A 327 -10.47 -12.45 9.88
CA LYS A 327 -9.02 -12.74 9.96
C LYS A 327 -8.73 -14.23 10.15
N ALA A 328 -9.42 -14.88 11.09
CA ALA A 328 -9.25 -16.31 11.33
C ALA A 328 -9.62 -17.15 10.09
N ALA A 329 -10.74 -16.81 9.43
CA ALA A 329 -11.19 -17.49 8.22
C ALA A 329 -10.20 -17.32 7.05
N ASN A 330 -9.66 -16.11 6.84
CA ASN A 330 -8.67 -15.86 5.79
C ASN A 330 -7.35 -16.59 6.05
N LEU A 331 -6.89 -16.62 7.31
CA LEU A 331 -5.72 -17.42 7.69
C LEU A 331 -5.94 -18.91 7.45
N GLY A 332 -7.14 -19.42 7.75
CA GLY A 332 -7.51 -20.80 7.45
C GLY A 332 -7.53 -21.11 5.96
N GLU A 333 -8.13 -20.22 5.16
CA GLU A 333 -8.12 -20.36 3.71
C GLU A 333 -6.70 -20.33 3.15
N LEU A 334 -5.83 -19.48 3.69
CA LEU A 334 -4.42 -19.43 3.31
C LEU A 334 -3.68 -20.73 3.64
N HIS A 335 -3.88 -21.30 4.84
CA HIS A 335 -3.38 -22.64 5.19
C HIS A 335 -3.90 -23.70 4.21
N HIS A 336 -5.18 -23.66 3.85
CA HIS A 336 -5.78 -24.60 2.91
C HIS A 336 -5.13 -24.50 1.52
N VAL A 337 -4.99 -23.29 0.99
CA VAL A 337 -4.37 -23.02 -0.32
C VAL A 337 -2.92 -23.48 -0.32
N LEU A 338 -2.15 -23.19 0.73
CA LEU A 338 -0.76 -23.62 0.84
C LEU A 338 -0.61 -25.13 1.08
N ALA A 339 -1.63 -25.85 1.55
CA ALA A 339 -1.57 -27.30 1.71
C ALA A 339 -2.10 -28.09 0.50
N HIS A 340 -3.12 -27.57 -0.20
CA HIS A 340 -3.87 -28.32 -1.23
C HIS A 340 -3.83 -27.70 -2.62
N GLY A 341 -3.29 -26.49 -2.74
CA GLY A 341 -3.25 -25.73 -3.99
C GLY A 341 -4.56 -25.00 -4.27
N SER A 342 -4.59 -24.30 -5.39
CA SER A 342 -5.77 -23.60 -5.89
C SER A 342 -5.68 -23.52 -7.41
N GLN A 343 -6.79 -23.81 -8.09
CA GLN A 343 -6.89 -23.67 -9.55
C GLN A 343 -6.94 -22.21 -10.00
N ARG A 344 -7.08 -21.27 -9.05
CA ARG A 344 -7.20 -19.83 -9.32
C ARG A 344 -5.89 -19.07 -9.18
N LEU A 345 -4.78 -19.72 -8.81
CA LEU A 345 -3.50 -19.03 -8.56
C LEU A 345 -2.99 -18.24 -9.77
N LEU A 346 -3.21 -18.76 -10.98
CA LEU A 346 -2.78 -18.11 -12.22
C LEU A 346 -3.79 -17.07 -12.73
N GLY A 347 -4.92 -16.88 -12.04
CA GLY A 347 -6.07 -16.12 -12.55
C GLY A 347 -5.71 -14.71 -13.03
N PHE A 348 -4.96 -13.96 -12.23
CA PHE A 348 -4.49 -12.61 -12.60
C PHE A 348 -3.72 -12.59 -13.94
N TYR A 349 -2.89 -13.62 -14.16
CA TYR A 349 -2.04 -13.73 -15.34
C TYR A 349 -2.79 -14.25 -16.58
N GLN A 350 -3.98 -14.82 -16.40
CA GLN A 350 -4.83 -15.29 -17.50
C GLN A 350 -5.74 -14.20 -18.06
N VAL A 351 -5.90 -13.08 -17.36
CA VAL A 351 -6.72 -11.95 -17.82
C VAL A 351 -6.08 -11.32 -19.06
N PRO A 352 -6.81 -11.17 -20.18
CA PRO A 352 -6.30 -10.50 -21.37
C PRO A 352 -5.90 -9.05 -21.13
N ARG A 353 -4.76 -8.65 -21.68
CA ARG A 353 -4.20 -7.29 -21.59
C ARG A 353 -3.73 -6.83 -22.98
N PRO A 354 -4.65 -6.43 -23.88
CA PRO A 354 -4.32 -6.07 -25.26
C PRO A 354 -3.09 -5.15 -25.36
N PRO A 355 -2.16 -5.41 -26.30
CA PRO A 355 -2.24 -6.41 -27.37
C PRO A 355 -1.99 -7.87 -26.94
N ARG A 356 -1.70 -8.11 -25.65
CA ARG A 356 -1.38 -9.45 -25.13
C ARG A 356 -2.65 -10.23 -24.82
N GLU A 357 -2.69 -11.49 -25.26
CA GLU A 357 -3.79 -12.41 -24.93
C GLU A 357 -3.84 -12.76 -23.44
N ASN A 358 -2.68 -12.81 -22.78
CA ASN A 358 -2.51 -13.04 -21.34
C ASN A 358 -1.08 -12.68 -20.91
N LEU A 359 -0.75 -12.84 -19.62
CA LEU A 359 0.54 -12.54 -19.01
C LEU A 359 1.30 -13.81 -18.57
N LEU A 360 0.87 -15.01 -18.99
CA LEU A 360 1.52 -16.27 -18.60
C LEU A 360 2.99 -16.37 -19.02
N PRO A 361 3.41 -15.89 -20.22
CA PRO A 361 4.83 -15.93 -20.61
C PRO A 361 5.74 -15.12 -19.68
N TYR A 362 5.21 -14.05 -19.08
CA TYR A 362 5.93 -13.24 -18.10
C TYR A 362 6.07 -13.98 -16.78
N LEU A 363 4.98 -14.56 -16.28
CA LEU A 363 5.02 -15.40 -15.08
C LEU A 363 5.99 -16.57 -15.27
N ALA A 364 6.03 -17.19 -16.44
CA ALA A 364 6.97 -18.27 -16.75
C ALA A 364 8.42 -17.85 -16.49
N ARG A 365 8.81 -16.67 -17.00
CA ARG A 365 10.15 -16.10 -16.77
C ARG A 365 10.41 -15.84 -15.29
N LEU A 366 9.45 -15.27 -14.58
CA LEU A 366 9.56 -15.00 -13.14
C LEU A 366 9.65 -16.27 -12.28
N LEU A 367 9.14 -17.40 -12.78
CA LEU A 367 9.20 -18.71 -12.14
C LEU A 367 10.36 -19.58 -12.65
N ASP A 368 11.24 -19.01 -13.49
CA ASP A 368 12.38 -19.69 -14.12
C ASP A 368 11.96 -20.96 -14.90
N VAL A 369 10.89 -20.85 -15.70
CA VAL A 369 10.43 -21.89 -16.62
C VAL A 369 10.25 -21.32 -18.04
N PRO A 370 10.27 -22.16 -19.09
CA PRO A 370 10.16 -21.68 -20.48
C PRO A 370 8.87 -20.88 -20.72
N ALA A 371 8.96 -19.80 -21.49
CA ALA A 371 7.82 -18.91 -21.79
C ALA A 371 6.62 -19.62 -22.46
N GLY A 372 6.88 -20.73 -23.17
CA GLY A 372 5.86 -21.58 -23.79
C GLY A 372 5.39 -22.75 -22.92
N ALA A 373 5.69 -22.75 -21.61
CA ALA A 373 5.25 -23.79 -20.69
C ALA A 373 3.71 -23.89 -20.65
N SER A 374 3.21 -25.13 -20.50
CA SER A 374 1.77 -25.35 -20.41
C SER A 374 1.19 -24.74 -19.12
N VAL A 375 -0.10 -24.42 -19.11
CA VAL A 375 -0.78 -23.90 -17.91
C VAL A 375 -0.60 -24.83 -16.69
N PRO A 376 -0.70 -26.17 -16.81
CA PRO A 376 -0.37 -27.08 -15.72
C PRO A 376 1.07 -26.97 -15.21
N ASP A 377 2.06 -26.86 -16.09
CA ASP A 377 3.47 -26.74 -15.69
C ASP A 377 3.72 -25.42 -14.95
N LEU A 378 3.11 -24.33 -15.43
CA LEU A 378 3.15 -23.03 -14.75
C LEU A 378 2.47 -23.07 -13.38
N ALA A 379 1.34 -23.77 -13.27
CA ALA A 379 0.65 -23.94 -11.99
C ALA A 379 1.52 -24.74 -11.00
N ALA A 380 2.21 -25.78 -11.48
CA ALA A 380 3.16 -26.54 -10.67
C ALA A 380 4.38 -25.70 -10.25
N ALA A 381 4.89 -24.84 -11.13
CA ALA A 381 5.99 -23.92 -10.82
C ALA A 381 5.57 -22.83 -9.81
N ALA A 382 4.38 -22.25 -9.97
CA ALA A 382 3.82 -21.28 -9.04
C ALA A 382 3.59 -21.92 -7.67
N ARG A 383 3.10 -23.17 -7.65
CA ARG A 383 2.92 -23.96 -6.45
C ARG A 383 4.25 -24.21 -5.73
N ARG A 384 5.28 -24.61 -6.46
CA ARG A 384 6.63 -24.81 -5.92
C ARG A 384 7.20 -23.54 -5.30
N LEU A 385 7.03 -22.38 -5.94
CA LEU A 385 7.45 -21.10 -5.35
C LEU A 385 6.79 -20.83 -3.99
N LEU A 386 5.49 -21.11 -3.86
CA LEU A 386 4.78 -20.99 -2.58
C LEU A 386 5.27 -22.05 -1.57
N ASP A 387 5.42 -23.30 -1.98
CA ASP A 387 5.85 -24.40 -1.10
C ASP A 387 7.30 -24.24 -0.61
N ASP A 388 8.18 -23.67 -1.43
CA ASP A 388 9.59 -23.48 -1.07
C ASP A 388 9.77 -22.28 -0.14
N HIS A 389 9.06 -21.17 -0.40
CA HIS A 389 9.35 -19.90 0.26
C HIS A 389 8.28 -19.40 1.22
N VAL A 390 7.01 -19.80 1.08
CA VAL A 390 5.91 -19.22 1.85
C VAL A 390 5.50 -20.12 3.01
N ARG A 391 5.36 -19.55 4.19
CA ARG A 391 4.90 -20.22 5.42
C ARG A 391 3.76 -19.43 6.05
N VAL A 392 2.90 -20.12 6.79
CA VAL A 392 1.91 -19.48 7.67
C VAL A 392 2.10 -20.05 9.06
N PRO A 393 2.26 -19.22 10.10
CA PRO A 393 2.48 -19.73 11.44
C PRO A 393 1.28 -20.54 11.93
N ARG A 394 1.57 -21.60 12.70
CA ARG A 394 0.54 -22.47 13.29
C ARG A 394 -0.30 -21.67 14.28
N GLY A 395 -1.58 -21.99 14.38
CA GLY A 395 -2.45 -21.33 15.35
C GLY A 395 -3.77 -22.06 15.55
N ILE A 396 -4.51 -21.57 16.55
CA ILE A 396 -5.88 -21.97 16.84
C ILE A 396 -6.79 -20.75 16.80
N ALA A 397 -8.06 -20.97 16.48
CA ALA A 397 -9.10 -19.96 16.51
C ALA A 397 -10.13 -20.28 17.59
N LEU A 398 -10.41 -19.28 18.43
CA LEU A 398 -11.45 -19.29 19.45
C LEU A 398 -12.72 -18.67 18.83
N PRO A 399 -13.87 -19.36 18.90
CA PRO A 399 -15.10 -18.89 18.28
C PRO A 399 -15.80 -17.81 19.11
N PHE A 400 -16.72 -17.07 18.47
CA PHE A 400 -17.61 -16.08 19.09
C PHE A 400 -18.39 -16.64 20.29
N SER A 401 -18.82 -17.91 20.20
CA SER A 401 -19.54 -18.57 21.29
C SER A 401 -18.73 -18.67 22.59
N LEU A 402 -17.38 -18.68 22.52
CA LEU A 402 -16.52 -18.70 23.70
C LEU A 402 -16.52 -17.34 24.42
N GLN A 403 -16.45 -16.24 23.67
CA GLN A 403 -16.61 -14.88 24.19
C GLN A 403 -17.96 -14.74 24.87
N ARG A 404 -19.05 -15.13 24.19
CA ARG A 404 -20.41 -14.99 24.73
C ARG A 404 -20.56 -15.71 26.08
N ARG A 405 -20.13 -16.97 26.15
CA ARG A 405 -20.15 -17.78 27.39
C ARG A 405 -19.33 -17.12 28.51
N PHE A 406 -18.20 -16.48 28.18
CA PHE A 406 -17.41 -15.73 29.16
C PHE A 406 -18.18 -14.49 29.67
N LEU A 407 -18.74 -13.68 28.79
CA LEU A 407 -19.49 -12.48 29.16
C LEU A 407 -20.73 -12.84 29.99
N GLU A 408 -21.43 -13.93 29.65
CA GLU A 408 -22.62 -14.43 30.36
C GLU A 408 -22.29 -15.00 31.75
N SER A 409 -21.03 -15.40 31.99
CA SER A 409 -20.61 -15.97 33.27
C SER A 409 -20.58 -14.95 34.43
N SER A 410 -20.69 -13.65 34.13
CA SER A 410 -20.63 -12.57 35.12
C SER A 410 -21.85 -11.65 35.01
N PRO A 411 -22.77 -11.68 36.00
CA PRO A 411 -23.92 -10.78 36.04
C PRO A 411 -23.54 -9.30 36.01
N ARG A 412 -22.37 -8.94 36.58
CA ARG A 412 -21.86 -7.56 36.56
C ARG A 412 -21.48 -7.10 35.14
N ILE A 413 -20.86 -7.99 34.36
CA ILE A 413 -20.53 -7.70 32.95
C ILE A 413 -21.83 -7.53 32.15
N GLN A 414 -22.80 -8.44 32.31
CA GLN A 414 -24.10 -8.34 31.64
C GLN A 414 -24.83 -7.03 31.96
N GLN A 415 -24.83 -6.62 33.23
CA GLN A 415 -25.43 -5.35 33.63
C GLN A 415 -24.72 -4.14 32.99
N ALA A 416 -23.38 -4.14 32.95
CA ALA A 416 -22.61 -3.07 32.34
C ALA A 416 -22.80 -2.99 30.81
N ILE A 417 -22.91 -4.13 30.13
CA ILE A 417 -23.28 -4.19 28.70
C ILE A 417 -24.66 -3.55 28.49
N GLY A 418 -25.65 -3.90 29.32
CA GLY A 418 -27.00 -3.32 29.24
C GLY A 418 -27.02 -1.80 29.44
N LYS A 419 -26.23 -1.28 30.39
CA LYS A 419 -26.07 0.18 30.59
C LYS A 419 -25.46 0.86 29.37
N LEU A 420 -24.37 0.29 28.82
CA LEU A 420 -23.71 0.84 27.63
C LEU A 420 -24.65 0.84 26.42
N LYS A 421 -25.41 -0.24 26.22
CA LYS A 421 -26.43 -0.35 25.18
C LYS A 421 -27.47 0.76 25.30
N MET A 422 -28.07 0.92 26.49
CA MET A 422 -29.07 1.95 26.73
C MET A 422 -28.50 3.36 26.52
N ALA A 423 -27.25 3.61 26.94
CA ALA A 423 -26.57 4.88 26.71
C ALA A 423 -26.34 5.16 25.20
N LEU A 424 -26.00 4.14 24.40
CA LEU A 424 -25.84 4.28 22.96
C LEU A 424 -27.17 4.54 22.23
N GLU A 425 -28.24 3.86 22.65
CA GLU A 425 -29.60 4.05 22.11
C GLU A 425 -30.15 5.45 22.41
N LEU A 426 -29.87 5.99 23.60
CA LEU A 426 -30.35 7.31 24.05
C LEU A 426 -29.43 8.48 23.70
N ASP A 427 -28.33 8.23 22.98
CA ASP A 427 -27.28 9.22 22.68
C ASP A 427 -26.76 9.97 23.93
N ALA A 428 -26.53 9.21 25.00
CA ALA A 428 -26.08 9.76 26.27
C ALA A 428 -24.62 10.26 26.18
N ARG A 429 -24.30 11.30 26.96
CA ARG A 429 -22.93 11.85 27.05
C ARG A 429 -21.94 10.91 27.74
N GLU A 430 -22.43 9.97 28.54
CA GLU A 430 -21.63 9.14 29.46
C GLU A 430 -21.13 7.82 28.83
N ILE A 431 -21.00 7.75 27.50
CA ILE A 431 -20.55 6.53 26.81
C ILE A 431 -19.12 6.15 27.20
N GLU A 432 -18.19 7.11 27.27
CA GLU A 432 -16.77 6.78 27.53
C GLU A 432 -16.55 6.16 28.91
N PRO A 433 -17.08 6.72 30.03
CA PRO A 433 -16.93 6.10 31.34
C PRO A 433 -17.52 4.68 31.40
N LEU A 434 -18.65 4.43 30.72
CA LEU A 434 -19.27 3.10 30.65
C LEU A 434 -18.39 2.09 29.90
N CYS A 435 -17.76 2.50 28.79
CA CYS A 435 -16.79 1.68 28.09
C CYS A 435 -15.60 1.32 28.99
N VAL A 436 -15.03 2.31 29.68
CA VAL A 436 -13.88 2.10 30.59
C VAL A 436 -14.24 1.16 31.74
N GLU A 437 -15.42 1.33 32.35
CA GLU A 437 -15.94 0.44 33.40
C GLU A 437 -16.06 -1.00 32.87
N LEU A 438 -16.72 -1.18 31.72
CA LEU A 438 -16.95 -2.51 31.14
C LEU A 438 -15.64 -3.21 30.75
N GLN A 439 -14.68 -2.48 30.17
CA GLN A 439 -13.35 -3.02 29.89
C GLN A 439 -12.65 -3.50 31.18
N GLY A 440 -12.71 -2.69 32.25
CA GLY A 440 -12.17 -3.07 33.56
C GLY A 440 -12.82 -4.34 34.13
N LEU A 441 -14.14 -4.49 33.99
CA LEU A 441 -14.87 -5.69 34.41
C LEU A 441 -14.46 -6.93 33.61
N ILE A 442 -14.34 -6.82 32.29
CA ILE A 442 -13.88 -7.92 31.42
C ILE A 442 -12.46 -8.35 31.80
N ARG A 443 -11.53 -7.39 31.95
CA ARG A 443 -10.12 -7.66 32.30
C ARG A 443 -9.99 -8.32 33.67
N SER A 444 -10.77 -7.88 34.66
CA SER A 444 -10.69 -8.39 36.04
C SER A 444 -11.46 -9.69 36.29
N ALA A 445 -12.44 -10.04 35.44
CA ALA A 445 -13.22 -11.25 35.60
C ALA A 445 -12.35 -12.52 35.53
N ARG A 446 -12.67 -13.48 36.40
CA ARG A 446 -12.02 -14.80 36.44
C ARG A 446 -12.49 -15.62 35.24
N MET A 447 -11.55 -16.24 34.52
CA MET A 447 -11.88 -17.21 33.47
C MET A 447 -12.57 -18.44 34.10
N PRO A 448 -13.79 -18.80 33.68
CA PRO A 448 -14.45 -20.02 34.15
C PRO A 448 -13.60 -21.26 33.83
N GLY A 449 -13.49 -22.19 34.78
CA GLY A 449 -12.59 -23.35 34.65
C GLY A 449 -12.88 -24.23 33.43
N ALA A 450 -14.15 -24.34 33.03
CA ALA A 450 -14.53 -25.05 31.81
C ALA A 450 -13.99 -24.37 30.53
N LEU A 451 -14.01 -23.03 30.46
CA LEU A 451 -13.46 -22.29 29.32
C LEU A 451 -11.93 -22.35 29.30
N ALA A 452 -11.30 -22.21 30.46
CA ALA A 452 -9.84 -22.36 30.58
C ALA A 452 -9.38 -23.74 30.12
N GLY A 453 -10.06 -24.81 30.55
CA GLY A 453 -9.76 -26.19 30.13
C GLY A 453 -9.95 -26.43 28.63
N GLU A 454 -10.95 -25.81 27.99
CA GLU A 454 -11.13 -25.86 26.52
C GLU A 454 -9.93 -25.23 25.80
N ILE A 455 -9.47 -24.05 26.25
CA ILE A 455 -8.32 -23.35 25.66
C ILE A 455 -7.02 -24.14 25.91
N ASP A 456 -6.77 -24.58 27.14
CA ASP A 456 -5.56 -25.33 27.50
C ASP A 456 -5.45 -26.64 26.70
N SER A 457 -6.55 -27.38 26.57
CA SER A 457 -6.59 -28.62 25.78
C SER A 457 -6.28 -28.35 24.30
N ALA A 458 -6.79 -27.25 23.74
CA ALA A 458 -6.49 -26.86 22.36
C ALA A 458 -5.02 -26.45 22.18
N LEU A 459 -4.45 -25.68 23.10
CA LEU A 459 -3.04 -25.30 23.09
C LEU A 459 -2.13 -26.54 23.13
N VAL A 460 -2.39 -27.46 24.05
CA VAL A 460 -1.59 -28.70 24.21
C VAL A 460 -1.72 -29.61 23.00
N SER A 461 -2.93 -29.81 22.47
CA SER A 461 -3.16 -30.76 21.37
C SER A 461 -2.78 -30.23 19.99
N GLN A 462 -2.83 -28.91 19.76
CA GLN A 462 -2.63 -28.32 18.43
C GLN A 462 -1.34 -27.49 18.31
N LEU A 463 -0.83 -26.93 19.42
CA LEU A 463 0.34 -26.04 19.44
C LEU A 463 1.45 -26.56 20.36
N ALA A 464 1.54 -27.88 20.52
CA ALA A 464 2.64 -28.52 21.24
C ALA A 464 4.01 -28.05 20.72
N GLY A 465 4.89 -27.68 21.63
CA GLY A 465 6.25 -27.20 21.34
C GLY A 465 6.36 -25.70 21.04
N VAL A 466 5.24 -24.97 20.85
CA VAL A 466 5.26 -23.51 20.72
C VAL A 466 5.54 -22.87 22.08
N ARG A 467 6.45 -21.89 22.11
CA ARG A 467 6.89 -21.20 23.34
C ARG A 467 6.41 -19.76 23.46
N THR A 468 6.20 -19.11 22.32
CA THR A 468 5.83 -17.70 22.26
C THR A 468 4.66 -17.56 21.29
N PHE A 469 3.64 -16.82 21.72
CA PHE A 469 2.39 -16.68 21.01
C PHE A 469 2.08 -15.21 20.72
N VAL A 470 1.33 -15.00 19.65
CA VAL A 470 0.61 -13.77 19.35
C VAL A 470 -0.88 -14.04 19.51
N VAL A 471 -1.59 -13.15 20.22
CA VAL A 471 -3.03 -13.25 20.45
C VAL A 471 -3.71 -12.08 19.73
N ARG A 472 -4.48 -12.37 18.68
CA ARG A 472 -5.06 -11.36 17.78
C ARG A 472 -6.58 -11.35 17.80
N SER A 473 -7.15 -10.17 17.60
CA SER A 473 -8.57 -10.00 17.31
C SER A 473 -8.97 -10.66 15.99
N SER A 474 -10.19 -11.17 15.93
CA SER A 474 -10.85 -11.62 14.70
C SER A 474 -12.35 -11.44 14.88
N SER A 475 -12.83 -10.22 14.70
CA SER A 475 -14.26 -9.87 14.85
C SER A 475 -15.06 -10.08 13.55
N ASN A 476 -16.39 -10.22 13.66
CA ASN A 476 -17.29 -10.16 12.51
C ASN A 476 -17.52 -8.73 12.02
N ALA A 477 -17.19 -7.74 12.85
CA ALA A 477 -17.21 -6.32 12.53
C ALA A 477 -15.81 -5.82 12.13
N GLU A 478 -15.09 -6.63 11.34
CA GLU A 478 -13.79 -6.33 10.73
C GLU A 478 -13.84 -6.52 9.21
N ASP A 479 -13.07 -5.70 8.49
CA ASP A 479 -12.90 -5.80 7.03
C ASP A 479 -14.23 -5.80 6.23
N LEU A 480 -15.14 -4.90 6.60
CA LEU A 480 -16.44 -4.74 5.93
C LEU A 480 -16.36 -3.72 4.80
N ALA A 481 -17.21 -3.87 3.79
CA ALA A 481 -17.37 -2.85 2.75
C ALA A 481 -17.79 -1.50 3.39
N GLY A 482 -17.03 -0.43 3.14
CA GLY A 482 -17.25 0.90 3.72
C GLY A 482 -16.84 1.07 5.19
N PHE A 483 -16.27 0.04 5.83
CA PHE A 483 -15.75 0.09 7.20
C PHE A 483 -14.48 -0.75 7.34
N SER A 484 -13.32 -0.11 7.20
CA SER A 484 -12.04 -0.71 7.53
C SER A 484 -11.82 -0.64 9.04
N ALA A 485 -11.65 -1.81 9.66
CA ALA A 485 -11.39 -1.94 11.09
C ALA A 485 -9.90 -2.09 11.42
N ALA A 486 -9.01 -1.70 10.49
CA ALA A 486 -7.58 -1.70 10.76
C ALA A 486 -7.31 -0.95 12.09
N GLY A 487 -6.38 -1.44 12.91
CA GLY A 487 -6.03 -0.80 14.19
C GLY A 487 -7.16 -0.53 15.21
N ILE A 488 -8.40 -1.04 15.01
CA ILE A 488 -9.53 -0.77 15.94
C ILE A 488 -9.46 -1.65 17.20
N TYR A 489 -8.92 -2.86 17.07
CA TYR A 489 -8.90 -3.89 18.10
C TYR A 489 -7.47 -4.31 18.45
N GLU A 490 -7.31 -4.90 19.63
CA GLU A 490 -6.00 -5.21 20.21
C GLU A 490 -5.39 -6.48 19.61
N SER A 491 -4.05 -6.48 19.49
CA SER A 491 -3.23 -7.66 19.23
C SER A 491 -2.05 -7.67 20.18
N LEU A 492 -1.84 -8.77 20.90
CA LEU A 492 -0.79 -8.88 21.92
C LEU A 492 0.31 -9.83 21.45
N ASN A 493 1.52 -9.28 21.33
CA ASN A 493 2.73 -10.02 20.98
C ASN A 493 3.45 -10.53 22.25
N HIS A 494 4.39 -11.45 22.05
CA HIS A 494 5.33 -11.97 23.05
C HIS A 494 4.63 -12.59 24.28
N VAL A 495 3.58 -13.38 24.03
CA VAL A 495 2.84 -14.07 25.09
C VAL A 495 3.48 -15.44 25.35
N THR A 496 3.99 -15.67 26.57
CA THR A 496 4.83 -16.84 26.88
C THR A 496 4.32 -17.73 28.01
N THR A 497 3.28 -17.32 28.74
CA THR A 497 2.71 -18.11 29.85
C THR A 497 1.21 -18.31 29.71
N ALA A 498 0.66 -19.37 30.30
CA ALA A 498 -0.78 -19.66 30.26
C ALA A 498 -1.62 -18.52 30.87
N GLU A 499 -1.18 -17.95 32.00
CA GLU A 499 -1.85 -16.81 32.63
C GLU A 499 -1.87 -15.60 31.68
N ARG A 500 -0.77 -15.36 30.97
CA ARG A 500 -0.70 -14.26 30.00
C ARG A 500 -1.56 -14.53 28.77
N ILE A 501 -1.71 -15.78 28.33
CA ILE A 501 -2.65 -16.16 27.27
C ILE A 501 -4.08 -15.79 27.68
N PHE A 502 -4.54 -16.21 28.86
CA PHE A 502 -5.88 -15.86 29.33
C PHE A 502 -6.08 -14.36 29.51
N ALA A 503 -5.08 -13.66 30.03
CA ALA A 503 -5.11 -12.20 30.13
C ALA A 503 -5.24 -11.55 28.76
N SER A 504 -4.48 -12.03 27.76
CA SER A 504 -4.49 -11.51 26.40
C SER A 504 -5.81 -11.79 25.68
N VAL A 505 -6.39 -12.97 25.85
CA VAL A 505 -7.73 -13.30 25.32
C VAL A 505 -8.79 -12.35 25.89
N LYS A 506 -8.74 -12.07 27.20
CA LYS A 506 -9.64 -11.09 27.82
C LYS A 506 -9.38 -9.66 27.34
N GLU A 507 -8.14 -9.29 27.08
CA GLU A 507 -7.80 -7.97 26.53
C GLU A 507 -8.36 -7.80 25.11
N VAL A 508 -8.21 -8.82 24.26
CA VAL A 508 -8.83 -8.83 22.92
C VAL A 508 -10.35 -8.71 23.02
N TRP A 509 -11.02 -9.43 23.92
CA TRP A 509 -12.46 -9.26 24.14
C TRP A 509 -12.83 -7.88 24.68
N ALA A 510 -12.02 -7.31 25.57
CA ALA A 510 -12.23 -5.96 26.10
C ALA A 510 -12.03 -4.89 25.02
N SER A 511 -11.19 -5.13 24.02
CA SER A 511 -10.98 -4.21 22.90
C SER A 511 -12.25 -3.97 22.09
N LEU A 512 -13.15 -4.96 22.04
CA LEU A 512 -14.48 -4.83 21.40
C LEU A 512 -15.36 -3.78 22.08
N VAL A 513 -15.03 -3.30 23.27
CA VAL A 513 -15.81 -2.25 23.97
C VAL A 513 -14.93 -1.08 24.38
N SER A 514 -13.79 -0.91 23.70
CA SER A 514 -12.98 0.30 23.81
C SER A 514 -13.77 1.54 23.36
N VAL A 515 -13.45 2.70 23.92
CA VAL A 515 -14.08 3.97 23.53
C VAL A 515 -13.97 4.19 22.02
N ARG A 516 -12.78 3.95 21.45
CA ARG A 516 -12.50 4.04 20.01
C ARG A 516 -13.38 3.10 19.20
N SER A 517 -13.41 1.81 19.52
CA SER A 517 -14.15 0.83 18.73
C SER A 517 -15.66 1.06 18.78
N VAL A 518 -16.21 1.45 19.94
CA VAL A 518 -17.64 1.77 20.09
C VAL A 518 -18.01 3.01 19.29
N ARG A 519 -17.18 4.06 19.34
CA ARG A 519 -17.40 5.29 18.54
C ARG A 519 -17.40 5.03 17.04
N LEU A 520 -16.37 4.36 16.53
CA LEU A 520 -16.22 4.11 15.10
C LEU A 520 -17.35 3.23 14.55
N ARG A 521 -17.71 2.15 15.27
CA ARG A 521 -18.85 1.30 14.88
C ARG A 521 -20.18 2.06 14.93
N ARG A 522 -20.39 2.88 15.95
CA ARG A 522 -21.59 3.72 16.05
C ARG A 522 -21.70 4.69 14.86
N GLN A 523 -20.61 5.33 14.48
CA GLN A 523 -20.55 6.20 13.29
C GLN A 523 -20.82 5.43 11.99
N ALA A 524 -20.43 4.15 11.93
CA ALA A 524 -20.73 3.25 10.82
C ALA A 524 -22.14 2.61 10.91
N GLY A 525 -22.93 2.92 11.94
CA GLY A 525 -24.26 2.36 12.16
C GLY A 525 -24.28 0.90 12.60
N ILE A 526 -23.16 0.37 13.08
CA ILE A 526 -23.01 -1.02 13.53
C ILE A 526 -23.48 -1.14 14.98
N SER A 527 -24.44 -2.04 15.23
CA SER A 527 -25.00 -2.28 16.58
C SER A 527 -24.01 -3.02 17.48
N LEU A 528 -24.03 -2.70 18.78
CA LEU A 528 -23.27 -3.44 19.80
C LEU A 528 -23.74 -4.90 19.90
N ASP A 529 -25.04 -5.17 19.70
CA ASP A 529 -25.63 -6.52 19.83
C ASP A 529 -25.18 -7.49 18.72
N GLU A 530 -24.76 -6.94 17.58
CA GLU A 530 -24.38 -7.69 16.39
C GLU A 530 -22.86 -7.92 16.33
N CYS A 531 -22.11 -7.40 17.31
CA CYS A 531 -20.65 -7.45 17.32
C CYS A 531 -20.11 -8.59 18.20
N TYR A 532 -19.29 -9.45 17.61
CA TYR A 532 -18.67 -10.58 18.28
C TYR A 532 -17.17 -10.64 17.99
N MET A 533 -16.40 -11.11 18.96
CA MET A 533 -14.94 -11.18 18.89
C MET A 533 -14.46 -12.62 19.01
N GLY A 534 -13.96 -13.14 17.89
CA GLY A 534 -13.14 -14.34 17.84
C GLY A 534 -11.71 -13.99 18.23
N VAL A 535 -10.91 -14.99 18.55
CA VAL A 535 -9.50 -14.78 18.93
C VAL A 535 -8.63 -15.77 18.20
N VAL A 536 -7.57 -15.29 17.56
CA VAL A 536 -6.53 -16.13 16.99
C VAL A 536 -5.38 -16.20 17.97
N ILE A 537 -4.99 -17.40 18.38
CA ILE A 537 -3.75 -17.64 19.13
C ILE A 537 -2.78 -18.32 18.19
N GLN A 538 -1.73 -17.60 17.80
CA GLN A 538 -0.79 -18.01 16.77
C GLN A 538 0.63 -18.12 17.32
N GLU A 539 1.42 -19.04 16.80
CA GLU A 539 2.87 -19.10 16.99
C GLU A 539 3.53 -17.79 16.57
N GLN A 540 4.32 -17.19 17.47
CA GLN A 540 5.11 -16.02 17.13
C GLN A 540 6.38 -16.43 16.38
N VAL A 541 6.58 -15.85 15.20
CA VAL A 541 7.78 -16.03 14.39
C VAL A 541 8.81 -14.96 14.75
N THR A 542 10.08 -15.38 14.84
CA THR A 542 11.21 -14.45 14.90
C THR A 542 11.66 -14.18 13.48
N ALA A 543 11.89 -12.92 13.14
CA ALA A 543 12.16 -12.49 11.77
C ALA A 543 13.16 -11.32 11.75
N ASP A 544 13.92 -11.23 10.66
CA ASP A 544 14.93 -10.19 10.43
C ASP A 544 14.28 -8.86 10.06
N PHE A 545 13.21 -8.92 9.27
CA PHE A 545 12.40 -7.77 8.86
C PHE A 545 10.99 -8.23 8.49
N GLY A 546 10.08 -7.27 8.35
CA GLY A 546 8.70 -7.55 7.95
C GLY A 546 7.97 -6.30 7.51
N GLY A 547 6.70 -6.45 7.16
CA GLY A 547 5.86 -5.31 6.84
C GLY A 547 4.56 -5.70 6.17
N VAL A 548 4.13 -4.83 5.26
CA VAL A 548 2.82 -4.93 4.61
C VAL A 548 3.00 -4.85 3.11
N LEU A 549 2.35 -5.74 2.38
CA LEU A 549 2.31 -5.77 0.94
C LEU A 549 0.87 -5.58 0.47
N VAL A 550 0.65 -4.69 -0.49
CA VAL A 550 -0.60 -4.65 -1.24
C VAL A 550 -0.33 -4.93 -2.71
N THR A 551 -1.16 -5.77 -3.33
CA THR A 551 -0.97 -6.16 -4.74
C THR A 551 -1.47 -5.10 -5.73
N THR A 552 -1.34 -3.83 -5.39
CA THR A 552 -1.61 -2.69 -6.27
C THR A 552 -0.68 -1.55 -5.87
N ASN A 553 -0.48 -0.57 -6.74
CA ASN A 553 0.16 0.68 -6.32
C ASN A 553 -0.93 1.65 -5.84
N PRO A 554 -1.02 1.96 -4.53
CA PRO A 554 -2.04 2.86 -4.00
C PRO A 554 -2.01 4.25 -4.66
N MET A 555 -0.84 4.68 -5.11
CA MET A 555 -0.58 6.00 -5.70
C MET A 555 -0.85 6.04 -7.21
N ASN A 556 -0.88 4.88 -7.87
CA ASN A 556 -1.20 4.77 -9.29
C ASN A 556 -1.90 3.44 -9.57
N ARG A 557 -3.18 3.37 -9.21
CA ARG A 557 -3.98 2.14 -9.31
C ARG A 557 -4.24 1.70 -10.74
N ALA A 558 -4.08 2.60 -11.72
CA ALA A 558 -4.21 2.25 -13.14
C ALA A 558 -3.06 1.35 -13.61
N ASP A 559 -1.91 1.39 -12.95
CA ASP A 559 -0.80 0.48 -13.24
C ASP A 559 -0.98 -0.87 -12.52
N PHE A 560 -1.57 -1.82 -13.23
CA PHE A 560 -1.82 -3.17 -12.71
C PHE A 560 -0.56 -4.00 -12.48
N ARG A 561 0.60 -3.62 -13.03
CA ARG A 561 1.80 -4.47 -13.07
C ARG A 561 2.50 -4.55 -11.72
N THR A 562 2.37 -3.47 -10.94
CA THR A 562 3.19 -3.24 -9.75
C THR A 562 2.50 -3.68 -8.47
N VAL A 563 3.32 -4.12 -7.52
CA VAL A 563 2.96 -4.47 -6.15
C VAL A 563 3.72 -3.52 -5.24
N TYR A 564 3.01 -2.93 -4.28
CA TYR A 564 3.59 -1.97 -3.34
C TYR A 564 3.91 -2.68 -2.01
N VAL A 565 5.12 -2.46 -1.50
CA VAL A 565 5.64 -3.14 -0.31
C VAL A 565 6.23 -2.14 0.67
N ASN A 566 5.73 -2.14 1.90
CA ASN A 566 6.36 -1.49 3.04
C ASN A 566 7.22 -2.50 3.80
N VAL A 567 8.40 -2.08 4.24
CA VAL A 567 9.33 -2.88 5.04
C VAL A 567 9.82 -2.09 6.24
N SER A 568 9.88 -2.73 7.40
CA SER A 568 10.70 -2.27 8.52
C SER A 568 11.67 -3.38 8.95
N PRO A 569 12.93 -3.01 9.26
CA PRO A 569 13.89 -3.91 9.90
C PRO A 569 13.50 -4.24 11.35
N ARG A 570 12.54 -3.50 11.93
CA ARG A 570 11.93 -3.81 13.21
C ARG A 570 10.47 -4.15 12.97
N VAL A 571 10.18 -5.44 12.98
CA VAL A 571 8.87 -6.04 12.69
C VAL A 571 7.69 -5.34 13.40
N THR A 572 7.88 -4.84 14.62
CA THR A 572 6.85 -4.14 15.40
C THR A 572 6.48 -2.77 14.83
N ASP A 573 7.39 -2.11 14.12
CA ASP A 573 7.28 -0.67 13.85
C ASP A 573 6.40 -0.35 12.63
N VAL A 574 6.16 -1.30 11.70
CA VAL A 574 5.27 -1.08 10.53
C VAL A 574 3.80 -1.11 10.95
N VAL A 575 3.44 -2.04 11.85
CA VAL A 575 2.05 -2.25 12.25
C VAL A 575 1.59 -1.17 13.22
N ASP A 576 2.48 -0.70 14.09
CA ASP A 576 2.21 0.32 15.11
C ASP A 576 2.46 1.76 14.61
N GLY A 577 2.87 1.94 13.34
CA GLY A 577 3.03 3.26 12.70
C GLY A 577 4.10 4.19 13.32
N SER A 578 4.98 3.65 14.18
CA SER A 578 5.89 4.44 15.00
C SER A 578 7.09 4.99 14.23
N ALA A 579 7.54 4.27 13.20
CA ALA A 579 8.61 4.66 12.29
C ALA A 579 8.11 4.68 10.83
N LEU A 580 8.69 5.55 10.01
CA LEU A 580 8.42 5.54 8.57
C LEU A 580 9.08 4.31 7.94
N PRO A 581 8.30 3.40 7.33
CA PRO A 581 8.85 2.21 6.70
C PRO A 581 9.58 2.55 5.40
N MET A 582 10.50 1.67 5.00
CA MET A 582 11.02 1.63 3.63
C MET A 582 9.90 1.24 2.68
N GLN A 583 9.89 1.80 1.48
CA GLN A 583 8.81 1.68 0.50
C GLN A 583 9.38 1.24 -0.84
N TYR A 584 8.79 0.18 -1.40
CA TYR A 584 9.24 -0.42 -2.65
C TYR A 584 8.07 -0.67 -3.59
N LEU A 585 8.36 -0.65 -4.89
CA LEU A 585 7.47 -1.14 -5.93
C LEU A 585 8.18 -2.27 -6.67
N TYR A 586 7.49 -3.39 -6.86
CA TYR A 586 7.98 -4.52 -7.64
C TYR A 586 7.03 -4.81 -8.80
N SER A 587 7.57 -4.95 -10.00
CA SER A 587 6.80 -5.46 -11.13
C SER A 587 6.62 -6.97 -10.99
N THR A 588 5.37 -7.40 -11.14
CA THR A 588 4.99 -8.83 -11.20
C THR A 588 4.74 -9.30 -12.63
N VAL A 589 5.06 -8.47 -13.62
CA VAL A 589 4.98 -8.78 -15.04
C VAL A 589 6.39 -8.81 -15.61
N GLU A 590 7.05 -7.66 -15.73
CA GLU A 590 8.40 -7.58 -16.30
C GLU A 590 9.50 -8.03 -15.33
N GLY A 591 9.22 -7.98 -14.01
CA GLY A 591 10.18 -8.27 -12.95
C GLY A 591 11.04 -7.06 -12.58
N GLY A 592 11.73 -7.18 -11.45
CA GLY A 592 12.52 -6.09 -10.88
C GLY A 592 11.68 -5.18 -9.97
N GLY A 593 12.38 -4.38 -9.18
CA GLY A 593 11.77 -3.40 -8.30
C GLY A 593 12.56 -2.11 -8.23
N ARG A 594 11.96 -1.13 -7.55
CA ARG A 594 12.56 0.19 -7.30
C ARG A 594 12.33 0.62 -5.87
N THR A 595 13.32 1.29 -5.30
CA THR A 595 13.24 1.90 -3.97
C THR A 595 12.56 3.25 -4.08
N VAL A 596 11.36 3.38 -3.51
CA VAL A 596 10.58 4.62 -3.51
C VAL A 596 11.02 5.53 -2.36
N SER A 597 11.19 4.98 -1.16
CA SER A 597 11.58 5.73 0.03
C SER A 597 12.31 4.83 1.02
N LEU A 598 13.31 5.35 1.71
CA LEU A 598 13.96 4.65 2.83
C LEU A 598 13.24 4.86 4.17
N GLY A 599 12.20 5.71 4.21
CA GLY A 599 11.55 6.07 5.47
C GLY A 599 12.55 6.64 6.47
N ASP A 600 12.58 6.07 7.68
CA ASP A 600 13.54 6.45 8.74
C ASP A 600 14.86 5.65 8.67
N ALA A 601 15.02 4.73 7.71
CA ALA A 601 16.24 3.96 7.55
C ALA A 601 17.38 4.81 6.96
N THR A 602 18.61 4.53 7.39
CA THR A 602 19.82 5.23 6.91
C THR A 602 20.47 4.55 5.70
N ALA A 603 20.09 3.30 5.43
CA ALA A 603 20.60 2.51 4.32
C ALA A 603 19.47 1.63 3.76
N ASP A 604 19.57 1.31 2.47
CA ASP A 604 18.65 0.41 1.78
C ASP A 604 18.95 -1.06 2.10
N LEU A 605 18.02 -1.94 1.73
CA LEU A 605 18.15 -3.38 1.84
C LEU A 605 19.21 -3.93 0.86
N ASP A 606 19.77 -5.10 1.21
CA ASP A 606 20.72 -5.78 0.36
C ASP A 606 20.04 -6.52 -0.82
N SER A 607 20.86 -7.09 -1.72
CA SER A 607 20.34 -7.80 -2.90
C SER A 607 19.51 -9.02 -2.53
N ARG A 608 19.86 -9.73 -1.46
CA ARG A 608 19.15 -10.94 -1.04
C ARG A 608 17.75 -10.59 -0.56
N ALA A 609 17.64 -9.54 0.27
CA ALA A 609 16.37 -9.03 0.74
C ALA A 609 15.51 -8.53 -0.44
N HIS A 610 16.06 -7.80 -1.41
CA HIS A 610 15.34 -7.40 -2.62
C HIS A 610 14.79 -8.60 -3.42
N ASP A 611 15.59 -9.67 -3.58
CA ASP A 611 15.14 -10.89 -4.25
C ASP A 611 13.99 -11.57 -3.47
N GLN A 612 14.03 -11.55 -2.14
CA GLN A 612 12.94 -12.06 -1.30
C GLN A 612 11.66 -11.22 -1.46
N LEU A 613 11.77 -9.90 -1.54
CA LEU A 613 10.63 -9.02 -1.76
C LEU A 613 10.03 -9.19 -3.16
N GLN A 614 10.84 -9.45 -4.19
CA GLN A 614 10.34 -9.82 -5.51
C GLN A 614 9.54 -11.14 -5.47
N ARG A 615 10.06 -12.16 -4.77
CA ARG A 615 9.33 -13.42 -4.56
C ARG A 615 8.03 -13.22 -3.79
N LEU A 616 8.05 -12.38 -2.76
CA LEU A 616 6.88 -12.00 -2.00
C LEU A 616 5.82 -11.31 -2.87
N ALA A 617 6.22 -10.39 -3.75
CA ALA A 617 5.33 -9.72 -4.69
C ALA A 617 4.65 -10.71 -5.65
N ILE A 618 5.41 -11.67 -6.19
CA ILE A 618 4.88 -12.75 -7.03
C ILE A 618 3.91 -13.62 -6.21
N ALA A 619 4.29 -14.04 -5.01
CA ALA A 619 3.44 -14.84 -4.12
C ALA A 619 2.13 -14.11 -3.79
N GLY A 620 2.20 -12.81 -3.48
CA GLY A 620 1.03 -11.97 -3.27
C GLY A 620 0.10 -11.95 -4.48
N ARG A 621 0.65 -11.82 -5.70
CA ARG A 621 -0.13 -11.84 -6.95
C ARG A 621 -0.78 -13.20 -7.24
N LEU A 622 -0.10 -14.30 -6.93
CA LEU A 622 -0.68 -15.65 -7.02
C LEU A 622 -1.83 -15.83 -6.03
N LEU A 623 -1.65 -15.36 -4.78
CA LEU A 623 -2.69 -15.42 -3.75
C LEU A 623 -3.86 -14.50 -4.09
N GLN A 624 -3.62 -13.33 -4.69
CA GLN A 624 -4.69 -12.47 -5.23
C GLN A 624 -5.61 -13.25 -6.16
N GLY A 625 -5.07 -14.12 -7.02
CA GLY A 625 -5.87 -14.98 -7.90
C GLY A 625 -6.89 -15.83 -7.13
N HIS A 626 -6.48 -16.41 -5.99
CA HIS A 626 -7.39 -17.19 -5.15
C HIS A 626 -8.39 -16.35 -4.35
N PHE A 627 -7.91 -15.28 -3.70
CA PHE A 627 -8.70 -14.45 -2.79
C PHE A 627 -9.58 -13.41 -3.50
N SER A 628 -9.46 -13.27 -4.82
CA SER A 628 -10.36 -12.43 -5.61
C SER A 628 -11.81 -12.95 -5.53
N PRO A 629 -12.80 -12.07 -5.31
CA PRO A 629 -14.20 -12.47 -5.20
C PRO A 629 -14.78 -12.93 -6.54
N ASP A 630 -14.20 -12.50 -7.66
CA ASP A 630 -14.65 -12.80 -9.02
C ASP A 630 -13.50 -13.24 -9.94
N TYR A 631 -13.85 -13.58 -11.18
CA TYR A 631 -12.92 -14.03 -12.22
C TYR A 631 -12.27 -12.90 -13.01
N THR A 632 -12.51 -11.63 -12.64
CA THR A 632 -11.69 -10.52 -13.16
C THR A 632 -10.32 -10.50 -12.52
N PHE A 633 -10.18 -11.12 -11.34
CA PHE A 633 -8.97 -11.14 -10.53
C PHE A 633 -8.39 -9.75 -10.25
N GLY A 634 -9.24 -8.71 -10.35
CA GLY A 634 -8.85 -7.31 -10.25
C GLY A 634 -8.77 -6.79 -8.81
N SER A 635 -9.37 -7.49 -7.86
CA SER A 635 -9.37 -7.09 -6.45
C SER A 635 -8.00 -7.36 -5.81
N PRO A 636 -7.25 -6.31 -5.41
CA PRO A 636 -5.97 -6.49 -4.73
C PRO A 636 -6.14 -7.15 -3.35
N VAL A 637 -5.04 -7.70 -2.83
CA VAL A 637 -4.96 -8.22 -1.46
C VAL A 637 -3.95 -7.42 -0.66
N ASP A 638 -4.21 -7.32 0.63
CA ASP A 638 -3.35 -6.76 1.68
C ASP A 638 -2.81 -7.91 2.52
N VAL A 639 -1.49 -7.98 2.63
CA VAL A 639 -0.75 -9.09 3.23
C VAL A 639 0.22 -8.54 4.27
N GLU A 640 0.08 -8.97 5.52
CA GLU A 640 1.08 -8.77 6.55
C GLU A 640 2.05 -9.95 6.54
N TRP A 641 3.35 -9.66 6.53
CA TRP A 641 4.37 -10.67 6.33
C TRP A 641 5.64 -10.38 7.14
N LEU A 642 6.38 -11.46 7.43
CA LEU A 642 7.67 -11.46 8.09
C LEU A 642 8.67 -12.27 7.26
N ALA A 643 9.95 -11.94 7.31
CA ALA A 643 11.01 -12.69 6.63
C ALA A 643 12.07 -13.19 7.61
N ASP A 644 12.41 -14.48 7.53
CA ASP A 644 13.52 -15.11 8.26
C ASP A 644 14.32 -15.98 7.30
N GLY A 645 15.61 -15.67 7.14
CA GLY A 645 16.51 -16.48 6.32
C GLY A 645 16.07 -16.52 4.87
N ASP A 646 15.42 -17.61 4.44
CA ASP A 646 14.88 -17.82 3.08
C ASP A 646 13.34 -17.92 3.03
N HIS A 647 12.66 -17.79 4.18
CA HIS A 647 11.21 -17.97 4.29
C HIS A 647 10.47 -16.65 4.49
N LEU A 648 9.30 -16.56 3.85
CA LEU A 648 8.31 -15.51 3.98
C LEU A 648 7.13 -16.05 4.79
N HIS A 649 6.96 -15.57 6.01
CA HIS A 649 5.86 -15.93 6.88
C HIS A 649 4.71 -14.94 6.70
N LEU A 650 3.61 -15.40 6.10
CA LEU A 650 2.39 -14.60 5.97
C LEU A 650 1.59 -14.72 7.28
N VAL A 651 1.46 -13.61 7.98
CA VAL A 651 0.82 -13.57 9.31
C VAL A 651 -0.62 -13.07 9.24
N GLN A 652 -1.00 -12.43 8.13
CA GLN A 652 -2.38 -12.05 7.81
C GLN A 652 -2.53 -11.88 6.30
N LEU A 653 -3.73 -12.16 5.78
CA LEU A 653 -4.11 -11.82 4.41
C LEU A 653 -5.58 -11.41 4.41
N ARG A 654 -5.91 -10.35 3.67
CA ARG A 654 -7.29 -9.93 3.42
C ARG A 654 -7.45 -9.28 2.04
N PRO A 655 -8.66 -9.26 1.46
CA PRO A 655 -8.96 -8.38 0.34
C PRO A 655 -8.66 -6.92 0.72
N TYR A 656 -8.02 -6.18 -0.18
CA TYR A 656 -7.77 -4.75 0.00
C TYR A 656 -8.95 -3.97 -0.56
N SER A 657 -9.76 -3.42 0.35
CA SER A 657 -10.89 -2.56 0.01
C SER A 657 -10.39 -1.15 -0.30
N VAL A 658 -10.88 -0.62 -1.42
CA VAL A 658 -10.41 0.62 -2.04
C VAL A 658 -11.51 1.67 -2.05
#